data_AF-A0A4R9K2I6-F1
#
_entry.id   AF-A0A4R9K2I6-F1
#
_cell.length_a   1.000
_cell.length_b   1.000
_cell.length_c   1.000
_cell.angle_alpha   90.00
_cell.angle_beta   90.00
_cell.angle_gamma   90.00
#
_symmetry.space_group_name_H-M   'P 1'
#
loop_
_entity.id
_entity.type
_entity.pdbx_description
1 polymer ?
#
loop_
_entity_poly.entity_id
_entity_poly.type
_entity_poly.pdbx_seq_one_letter_code
_entity_poly.pdbx_strand_id
1 'polypeptide(L)'
;MSFLKNRYMLLFGIGLAFCTSCIAPVQQSWIELASFLRNQSTRTAITSTGKVFVTVSGLEGSGLALTLNDSENLNVNSNGEVFFDTLIAQGATYAVVVKTQPTNPTQSCSVSGGTGTLVSGDIKSIVVNCSTTRYTLGGSISGLLGTGLVLTNNGTDTLSLSSDGSFAFTTTYNVGATYSVVVTTSPIHPTQTCSVTNGSGSFTSANNISNLSISCTTTGRAIRVNVSGIASGNLTLSNNNSDSLTVTSNGSFVFPTDVAIGSGYSVTVTSSPSSHVCALSSATGTISTSDATVTVNCFSLLAQTPANFSVLNTNQSIVFRFSAAVTNTSCTFGTGNLTTGGTASFSVSTTNLTNDTLTLSTSTTWNPASVSHTFTCTSAAGNSLASGSIAVRYTIPSSTKYVSTASGSDANPGTAASPYATIQYAIGAMNPCGTPPCVILVEDGTYETTTNITVYNNVSLYGGYTPGTSFATRNSSARQTIIQKSTPTDCGGALFSGPNPCPTLRIDPAVTNATYVDGFKIIGATDSNETVAVSVITGKVILSNNTLQGGTGNKAAGLFLSNFGGSNTSDTTMGAILSNTITGGSCTPVSCETYGVFYFSSTGGLFPFLQSNTITGGTCSSLSCKSYGFYLVTASSPDLTLIRYNTINGGTLSSSLSGSESVGLHINNNSVAGKIYGNSISAGTAETSVGVSLGVAMGSFALGDNSLKSGNTVYGGVGGLFSYGVRMPAGGSVFSNSIHGGNVTSSSSATTRGIYSASGVVSINNNRIYGGNATATGSSASFSYGLDISSPSATSIVDGNHISAGNSRNNGTSNSFTFGAYFNSVSSSLNIYNNMIDGGTCSLANSTYTCRSLGLALNQNTFATNIFYNTIYSGVAEDISIPLYFLGTSSQNANVQNNILYTEVGASTRHCLLHDGLTEATNLTSLKGNVFYGCPTLVKYPSTTADNICSGGVVSDGACGTSSISTISTLNVYVDPRQSVTTTTYSMKFRNYSSSSPCTATRILNTLGSPAYDIFNAARPGSVTGISAGAIEYDGTCQ
;
A
#
# COMPACT_ATOMS: atom_id res chain seq x y z
N MET A 1 -20.87 43.26 11.28
CA MET A 1 -21.31 44.26 10.29
C MET A 1 -22.55 43.70 9.60
N SER A 2 -23.77 44.06 10.06
CA SER A 2 -24.60 45.21 9.59
C SER A 2 -25.36 44.85 8.30
N PHE A 3 -26.70 44.81 8.14
CA PHE A 3 -27.89 45.30 8.88
C PHE A 3 -29.13 44.61 8.21
N LEU A 4 -30.00 43.85 8.88
CA LEU A 4 -31.28 44.19 9.56
C LEU A 4 -32.45 44.79 8.74
N LYS A 5 -33.56 44.03 8.62
CA LYS A 5 -34.94 44.40 9.06
C LYS A 5 -35.89 43.19 8.89
N ASN A 6 -36.33 42.55 10.00
CA ASN A 6 -37.61 42.72 10.73
C ASN A 6 -38.86 42.30 9.90
N ARG A 7 -39.86 41.55 10.40
CA ARG A 7 -40.28 41.16 11.76
C ARG A 7 -41.39 40.07 11.62
N TYR A 8 -41.34 39.01 12.47
CA TYR A 8 -42.41 38.45 13.36
C TYR A 8 -43.87 38.32 12.85
N MET A 9 -44.71 37.30 13.13
CA MET A 9 -44.79 36.28 14.20
C MET A 9 -46.00 35.31 13.97
N LEU A 10 -45.86 34.05 14.44
CA LEU A 10 -46.81 33.10 15.08
C LEU A 10 -48.27 32.83 14.61
N LEU A 11 -48.49 31.53 14.35
CA LEU A 11 -49.42 30.53 14.99
C LEU A 11 -50.97 30.62 14.96
N PHE A 12 -51.53 29.39 14.88
CA PHE A 12 -52.87 28.85 15.24
C PHE A 12 -54.04 28.86 14.23
N GLY A 13 -54.45 27.64 13.81
CA GLY A 13 -55.69 27.02 14.31
C GLY A 13 -57.00 27.13 13.50
N ILE A 14 -57.50 25.95 13.10
CA ILE A 14 -58.91 25.48 13.13
C ILE A 14 -59.94 26.09 12.16
N GLY A 15 -60.51 25.23 11.30
CA GLY A 15 -61.95 24.98 11.22
C GLY A 15 -62.83 25.77 10.24
N LEU A 16 -63.79 25.01 9.69
CA LEU A 16 -65.10 25.39 9.14
C LEU A 16 -65.25 25.86 7.68
N ALA A 17 -66.23 25.20 7.06
CA ALA A 17 -67.00 25.61 5.90
C ALA A 17 -67.81 26.90 6.17
N PHE A 18 -68.01 27.73 5.13
CA PHE A 18 -69.32 28.25 4.67
C PHE A 18 -69.10 29.24 3.49
N CYS A 19 -69.91 29.05 2.45
CA CYS A 19 -70.57 29.97 1.51
C CYS A 19 -70.16 31.46 1.35
N THR A 20 -70.25 31.90 0.08
CA THR A 20 -70.65 33.25 -0.47
C THR A 20 -69.72 34.43 -0.21
N SER A 21 -69.46 35.40 -1.10
CA SER A 21 -70.12 35.97 -2.31
C SER A 21 -69.09 36.95 -2.96
N CYS A 22 -69.04 37.20 -4.27
CA CYS A 22 -69.83 38.14 -5.10
C CYS A 22 -69.33 37.96 -6.55
N ILE A 23 -70.16 37.98 -7.60
CA ILE A 23 -70.63 39.17 -8.32
C ILE A 23 -71.85 38.76 -9.19
N ALA A 24 -72.89 39.60 -9.23
CA ALA A 24 -73.93 39.66 -10.28
C ALA A 24 -73.94 41.12 -10.84
N PRO A 25 -74.47 41.40 -12.05
CA PRO A 25 -75.92 41.59 -12.24
C PRO A 25 -76.42 41.08 -13.63
N VAL A 26 -77.69 41.05 -14.04
CA VAL A 26 -78.77 42.05 -13.96
C VAL A 26 -80.15 41.34 -14.06
N GLN A 27 -81.11 41.78 -13.26
CA GLN A 27 -82.54 41.42 -13.33
C GLN A 27 -83.29 42.32 -14.33
N GLN A 28 -84.43 41.86 -14.87
CA GLN A 28 -85.69 42.61 -14.79
C GLN A 28 -86.92 41.68 -14.84
N SER A 29 -87.89 41.97 -13.97
CA SER A 29 -89.23 41.39 -13.92
C SER A 29 -90.28 42.36 -14.49
N TRP A 30 -91.25 41.80 -15.22
CA TRP A 30 -92.70 42.06 -15.22
C TRP A 30 -93.26 43.48 -14.97
N ILE A 31 -93.92 44.00 -16.03
CA ILE A 31 -95.08 44.93 -16.03
C ILE A 31 -94.77 46.41 -15.72
N GLU A 32 -94.48 47.19 -16.77
CA GLU A 32 -94.82 48.61 -16.99
C GLU A 32 -94.28 49.00 -18.39
N LEU A 33 -95.00 48.72 -19.48
CA LEU A 33 -95.83 49.75 -20.09
C LEU A 33 -97.05 49.10 -20.74
N ALA A 34 -98.20 49.32 -20.12
CA ALA A 34 -99.48 48.83 -20.55
C ALA A 34 -99.85 49.31 -21.97
N SER A 35 -100.55 48.44 -22.69
CA SER A 35 -101.71 48.73 -23.54
C SER A 35 -101.91 50.18 -23.99
N PHE A 36 -101.87 50.42 -25.31
CA PHE A 36 -103.06 50.92 -25.99
C PHE A 36 -102.98 50.69 -27.50
N LEU A 37 -103.78 49.72 -27.95
CA LEU A 37 -104.45 49.63 -29.24
C LEU A 37 -104.30 50.85 -30.17
N ARG A 38 -103.71 50.64 -31.36
CA ARG A 38 -104.39 51.00 -32.60
C ARG A 38 -103.80 50.31 -33.84
N ASN A 39 -104.73 49.70 -34.57
CA ASN A 39 -104.72 49.30 -35.96
C ASN A 39 -103.88 48.10 -36.42
N GLN A 40 -104.58 46.96 -36.42
CA GLN A 40 -104.64 46.09 -37.59
C GLN A 40 -104.70 46.87 -38.91
N SER A 41 -103.88 46.44 -39.86
CA SER A 41 -104.11 46.33 -41.32
C SER A 41 -102.72 46.38 -41.96
N THR A 42 -102.17 45.36 -42.62
CA THR A 42 -102.74 44.22 -43.35
C THR A 42 -101.60 43.22 -43.64
N ARG A 43 -101.85 41.93 -43.38
CA ARG A 43 -101.50 40.76 -44.22
C ARG A 43 -100.09 40.67 -44.84
N THR A 44 -99.26 39.70 -44.38
CA THR A 44 -98.67 38.55 -45.13
C THR A 44 -97.77 37.74 -44.18
N ALA A 45 -97.99 36.42 -44.05
CA ALA A 45 -97.19 35.54 -43.20
C ALA A 45 -95.83 35.21 -43.85
N ILE A 46 -94.73 35.38 -43.10
CA ILE A 46 -93.40 34.87 -43.44
C ILE A 46 -93.05 33.81 -42.39
N THR A 47 -92.90 32.55 -42.81
CA THR A 47 -92.40 31.46 -41.95
C THR A 47 -90.87 31.61 -41.79
N SER A 48 -90.37 31.75 -40.55
CA SER A 48 -88.94 31.75 -40.25
C SER A 48 -88.39 30.32 -40.11
N THR A 49 -87.21 30.02 -40.67
CA THR A 49 -86.48 28.75 -40.51
C THR A 49 -85.07 29.01 -39.94
N GLY A 50 -84.43 28.02 -39.31
CA GLY A 50 -83.07 28.14 -38.73
C GLY A 50 -82.20 26.89 -38.83
N LYS A 51 -80.87 27.05 -38.86
CA LYS A 51 -79.84 25.98 -38.89
C LYS A 51 -79.48 25.47 -37.50
N VAL A 52 -78.96 24.23 -37.44
CA VAL A 52 -78.46 23.60 -36.19
C VAL A 52 -76.94 23.50 -36.22
N PHE A 53 -76.27 24.17 -35.28
CA PHE A 53 -74.83 24.13 -35.04
C PHE A 53 -74.50 23.27 -33.81
N VAL A 54 -73.35 22.60 -33.87
CA VAL A 54 -72.81 21.74 -32.82
C VAL A 54 -71.34 22.08 -32.59
N THR A 55 -70.91 22.31 -31.35
CA THR A 55 -69.49 22.47 -30.99
C THR A 55 -68.93 21.16 -30.46
N VAL A 56 -67.86 20.62 -31.05
CA VAL A 56 -67.22 19.37 -30.62
C VAL A 56 -65.90 19.65 -29.88
N SER A 57 -65.70 19.01 -28.72
CA SER A 57 -64.49 19.07 -27.91
C SER A 57 -64.04 17.70 -27.42
N GLY A 58 -62.72 17.48 -27.36
CA GLY A 58 -62.09 16.24 -26.88
C GLY A 58 -61.98 15.11 -27.92
N LEU A 59 -62.29 15.37 -29.20
CA LEU A 59 -62.14 14.41 -30.29
C LEU A 59 -60.65 14.22 -30.61
N GLU A 60 -60.15 13.00 -30.39
CA GLU A 60 -58.79 12.53 -30.74
C GLU A 60 -58.84 11.39 -31.78
N GLY A 61 -59.95 10.63 -31.81
CA GLY A 61 -60.18 9.51 -32.73
C GLY A 61 -60.89 9.92 -34.02
N SER A 62 -61.03 8.97 -34.94
CA SER A 62 -61.59 9.18 -36.27
C SER A 62 -62.99 8.56 -36.44
N GLY A 63 -63.83 9.14 -37.29
CA GLY A 63 -65.13 8.57 -37.64
C GLY A 63 -66.31 8.97 -36.74
N LEU A 64 -66.20 10.06 -35.97
CA LEU A 64 -67.36 10.64 -35.29
C LEU A 64 -68.41 11.05 -36.32
N ALA A 65 -69.63 10.52 -36.18
CA ALA A 65 -70.77 10.95 -36.98
C ALA A 65 -71.93 11.34 -36.05
N LEU A 66 -72.53 12.50 -36.31
CA LEU A 66 -73.73 12.99 -35.65
C LEU A 66 -74.92 12.86 -36.61
N THR A 67 -76.13 12.72 -36.10
CA THR A 67 -77.35 12.72 -36.92
C THR A 67 -78.37 13.72 -36.40
N LEU A 68 -79.09 14.39 -37.30
CA LEU A 68 -80.17 15.33 -37.02
C LEU A 68 -81.51 14.70 -37.41
N ASN A 69 -82.39 14.51 -36.42
CA ASN A 69 -83.73 13.93 -36.58
C ASN A 69 -83.74 12.61 -37.40
N ASP A 70 -82.66 11.82 -37.29
CA ASP A 70 -82.43 10.58 -38.05
C ASP A 70 -82.46 10.72 -39.59
N SER A 71 -82.42 11.95 -40.09
CA SER A 71 -82.62 12.29 -41.50
C SER A 71 -81.34 12.76 -42.20
N GLU A 72 -80.47 13.49 -41.50
CA GLU A 72 -79.21 14.01 -42.01
C GLU A 72 -78.04 13.58 -41.12
N ASN A 73 -76.94 13.12 -41.71
CA ASN A 73 -75.72 12.77 -40.98
C ASN A 73 -74.61 13.78 -41.23
N LEU A 74 -73.92 14.17 -40.17
CA LEU A 74 -72.78 15.07 -40.19
C LEU A 74 -71.54 14.34 -39.66
N ASN A 75 -70.53 14.16 -40.53
CA ASN A 75 -69.24 13.60 -40.13
C ASN A 75 -68.36 14.71 -39.52
N VAL A 76 -67.79 14.45 -38.36
CA VAL A 76 -66.95 15.39 -37.62
C VAL A 76 -65.53 14.84 -37.55
N ASN A 77 -64.58 15.56 -38.15
CA ASN A 77 -63.19 15.12 -38.27
C ASN A 77 -62.22 15.87 -37.33
N SER A 78 -62.68 16.90 -36.63
CA SER A 78 -61.87 17.68 -35.69
C SER A 78 -62.76 18.38 -34.65
N ASN A 79 -62.14 18.84 -33.56
CA ASN A 79 -62.79 19.74 -32.62
C ASN A 79 -63.17 21.07 -33.30
N GLY A 80 -64.25 21.71 -32.86
CA GLY A 80 -64.75 22.99 -33.42
C GLY A 80 -66.27 23.02 -33.64
N GLU A 81 -66.78 24.17 -34.11
CA GLU A 81 -68.19 24.34 -34.49
C GLU A 81 -68.44 23.78 -35.90
N VAL A 82 -69.43 22.92 -36.02
CA VAL A 82 -69.94 22.33 -37.27
C VAL A 82 -71.46 22.51 -37.34
N PHE A 83 -72.08 22.39 -38.50
CA PHE A 83 -73.54 22.57 -38.65
C PHE A 83 -74.16 21.55 -39.61
N PHE A 84 -75.44 21.29 -39.41
CA PHE A 84 -76.29 20.54 -40.34
C PHE A 84 -76.85 21.49 -41.42
N ASP A 85 -76.99 21.02 -42.65
CA ASP A 85 -77.50 21.81 -43.76
C ASP A 85 -79.04 21.91 -43.77
N THR A 86 -79.74 20.94 -43.18
CA THR A 86 -81.20 20.96 -43.05
C THR A 86 -81.67 22.11 -42.18
N LEU A 87 -82.57 22.93 -42.73
CA LEU A 87 -83.24 24.01 -42.01
C LEU A 87 -84.45 23.47 -41.24
N ILE A 88 -84.56 23.85 -39.96
CA ILE A 88 -85.70 23.53 -39.12
C ILE A 88 -86.71 24.68 -39.19
N ALA A 89 -87.99 24.38 -39.39
CA ALA A 89 -89.05 25.38 -39.40
C ALA A 89 -89.40 25.84 -37.97
N GLN A 90 -89.82 27.10 -37.82
CA GLN A 90 -90.32 27.61 -36.53
C GLN A 90 -91.45 26.72 -35.98
N GLY A 91 -91.31 26.28 -34.74
CA GLY A 91 -92.20 25.33 -34.05
C GLY A 91 -91.83 23.85 -34.21
N ALA A 92 -90.93 23.48 -35.12
CA ALA A 92 -90.50 22.09 -35.32
C ALA A 92 -89.40 21.67 -34.32
N THR A 93 -89.35 20.37 -34.01
CA THR A 93 -88.35 19.78 -33.10
C THR A 93 -87.05 19.42 -33.82
N TYR A 94 -85.93 19.52 -33.11
CA TYR A 94 -84.63 18.98 -33.51
C TYR A 94 -84.13 17.98 -32.47
N ALA A 95 -83.38 16.97 -32.93
CA ALA A 95 -82.71 15.96 -32.13
C ALA A 95 -81.37 15.61 -32.77
N VAL A 96 -80.27 15.94 -32.09
CA VAL A 96 -78.89 15.63 -32.46
C VAL A 96 -78.38 14.51 -31.55
N VAL A 97 -78.00 13.38 -32.13
CA VAL A 97 -77.42 12.24 -31.40
C VAL A 97 -76.13 11.77 -32.07
N VAL A 98 -75.24 11.13 -31.29
CA VAL A 98 -74.06 10.47 -31.85
C VAL A 98 -74.51 9.20 -32.56
N LYS A 99 -74.27 9.15 -33.86
CA LYS A 99 -74.55 7.98 -34.69
C LYS A 99 -73.41 6.96 -34.63
N THR A 100 -72.17 7.44 -34.73
CA THR A 100 -70.98 6.59 -34.70
C THR A 100 -69.95 7.19 -33.76
N GLN A 101 -69.49 6.41 -32.78
CA GLN A 101 -68.41 6.81 -31.89
C GLN A 101 -67.05 6.76 -32.62
N PRO A 102 -66.08 7.63 -32.27
CA PRO A 102 -64.77 7.61 -32.89
C PRO A 102 -64.01 6.32 -32.58
N THR A 103 -63.28 5.83 -33.57
CA THR A 103 -62.38 4.68 -33.45
C THR A 103 -60.96 5.13 -33.77
N ASN A 104 -59.97 4.57 -33.07
CA ASN A 104 -58.55 4.90 -33.17
C ASN A 104 -58.15 6.34 -32.77
N PRO A 105 -58.03 6.64 -31.46
CA PRO A 105 -58.39 5.78 -30.33
C PRO A 105 -59.90 5.64 -30.17
N THR A 106 -60.35 4.54 -29.56
CA THR A 106 -61.76 4.40 -29.16
C THR A 106 -62.10 5.48 -28.15
N GLN A 107 -63.11 6.29 -28.47
CA GLN A 107 -63.59 7.36 -27.62
C GLN A 107 -65.08 7.24 -27.35
N SER A 108 -65.52 7.77 -26.21
CA SER A 108 -66.94 7.97 -25.94
C SER A 108 -67.25 9.46 -26.04
N CYS A 109 -68.07 9.82 -27.02
CA CYS A 109 -68.61 11.16 -27.23
C CYS A 109 -70.07 11.23 -26.78
N SER A 110 -70.46 12.32 -26.12
CA SER A 110 -71.83 12.56 -25.65
C SER A 110 -72.33 13.94 -26.07
N VAL A 111 -73.61 14.04 -26.44
CA VAL A 111 -74.25 15.30 -26.87
C VAL A 111 -74.97 15.95 -25.69
N SER A 112 -74.74 17.24 -25.48
CA SER A 112 -75.46 18.12 -24.54
C SER A 112 -76.26 19.17 -25.31
N GLY A 113 -77.49 19.47 -24.88
CA GLY A 113 -78.39 20.39 -25.58
C GLY A 113 -78.96 19.86 -26.89
N GLY A 114 -78.79 18.56 -27.17
CA GLY A 114 -79.08 17.94 -28.46
C GLY A 114 -80.55 17.89 -28.87
N THR A 115 -81.52 18.23 -28.01
CA THR A 115 -82.95 18.22 -28.36
C THR A 115 -83.63 19.54 -28.03
N GLY A 116 -84.64 19.94 -28.80
CA GLY A 116 -85.43 21.15 -28.55
C GLY A 116 -86.42 21.50 -29.66
N THR A 117 -87.16 22.60 -29.51
CA THR A 117 -88.04 23.16 -30.55
C THR A 117 -87.51 24.50 -31.03
N LEU A 118 -87.53 24.74 -32.34
CA LEU A 118 -87.05 26.00 -32.88
C LEU A 118 -88.07 27.13 -32.64
N VAL A 119 -87.73 28.11 -31.78
CA VAL A 119 -88.59 29.28 -31.50
C VAL A 119 -88.32 30.42 -32.48
N SER A 120 -87.05 30.74 -32.78
CA SER A 120 -86.62 31.68 -33.82
C SER A 120 -85.09 31.65 -34.00
N GLY A 121 -84.57 31.84 -35.22
CA GLY A 121 -83.12 31.94 -35.49
C GLY A 121 -82.39 30.58 -35.57
N ASP A 122 -81.05 30.61 -35.61
CA ASP A 122 -80.21 29.39 -35.63
C ASP A 122 -79.97 28.85 -34.21
N ILE A 123 -79.87 27.52 -34.07
CA ILE A 123 -79.58 26.83 -32.80
C ILE A 123 -78.07 26.62 -32.69
N LYS A 124 -77.42 27.26 -31.70
CA LYS A 124 -75.97 27.15 -31.45
C LYS A 124 -75.58 26.54 -30.10
N SER A 125 -76.56 26.05 -29.34
CA SER A 125 -76.35 25.60 -27.95
C SER A 125 -75.95 24.13 -27.79
N ILE A 126 -75.70 23.40 -28.88
CA ILE A 126 -75.40 21.95 -28.83
C ILE A 126 -73.89 21.74 -28.70
N VAL A 127 -73.46 20.93 -27.72
CA VAL A 127 -72.05 20.63 -27.46
C VAL A 127 -71.82 19.11 -27.42
N VAL A 128 -70.73 18.62 -28.02
CA VAL A 128 -70.32 17.21 -27.98
C VAL A 128 -68.98 17.07 -27.28
N ASN A 129 -68.95 16.29 -26.20
CA ASN A 129 -67.73 16.05 -25.41
C ASN A 129 -67.25 14.59 -25.56
N CYS A 130 -65.99 14.41 -25.94
CA CYS A 130 -65.36 13.09 -26.13
C CYS A 130 -64.24 12.81 -25.10
N SER A 131 -64.09 11.56 -24.64
CA SER A 131 -63.03 11.12 -23.70
C SER A 131 -62.47 9.71 -24.00
N THR A 132 -61.19 9.46 -23.68
CA THR A 132 -60.49 8.15 -23.80
C THR A 132 -60.27 7.45 -22.45
N THR A 133 -60.41 6.11 -22.41
CA THR A 133 -60.04 5.26 -21.26
C THR A 133 -58.56 4.86 -21.34
N ARG A 134 -57.82 4.89 -20.21
CA ARG A 134 -56.38 4.55 -20.13
C ARG A 134 -56.10 3.36 -19.21
N TYR A 135 -54.98 2.65 -19.46
CA TYR A 135 -54.61 1.37 -18.81
C TYR A 135 -53.23 1.44 -18.13
N THR A 136 -53.04 0.65 -17.08
CA THR A 136 -51.78 0.59 -16.31
C THR A 136 -50.85 -0.51 -16.80
N LEU A 137 -49.54 -0.32 -16.56
CA LEU A 137 -48.48 -1.30 -16.78
C LEU A 137 -47.89 -1.72 -15.43
N GLY A 138 -47.77 -3.01 -15.15
CA GLY A 138 -47.27 -3.52 -13.89
C GLY A 138 -46.92 -5.01 -13.92
N GLY A 139 -46.53 -5.54 -12.77
CA GLY A 139 -46.00 -6.90 -12.65
C GLY A 139 -45.68 -7.31 -11.22
N SER A 140 -44.86 -8.35 -11.08
CA SER A 140 -44.35 -8.84 -9.79
C SER A 140 -42.83 -8.97 -9.77
N ILE A 141 -42.24 -8.81 -8.59
CA ILE A 141 -40.80 -8.96 -8.33
C ILE A 141 -40.61 -10.09 -7.31
N SER A 142 -39.58 -10.90 -7.53
CA SER A 142 -39.13 -11.94 -6.61
C SER A 142 -37.60 -11.95 -6.49
N GLY A 143 -37.09 -12.22 -5.28
CA GLY A 143 -35.67 -12.40 -5.01
C GLY A 143 -34.90 -11.09 -4.79
N LEU A 144 -35.58 -9.95 -4.65
CA LEU A 144 -34.97 -8.66 -4.35
C LEU A 144 -34.61 -8.58 -2.86
N LEU A 145 -33.30 -8.62 -2.59
CA LEU A 145 -32.71 -8.44 -1.25
C LEU A 145 -31.93 -7.13 -1.17
N GLY A 146 -31.37 -6.68 -2.30
CA GLY A 146 -30.57 -5.47 -2.38
C GLY A 146 -31.41 -4.21 -2.54
N THR A 147 -30.77 -3.07 -2.30
CA THR A 147 -31.38 -1.74 -2.47
C THR A 147 -30.97 -1.11 -3.79
N GLY A 148 -31.82 -0.22 -4.33
CA GLY A 148 -31.51 0.58 -5.51
C GLY A 148 -31.99 0.01 -6.85
N LEU A 149 -32.89 -0.98 -6.86
CA LEU A 149 -33.51 -1.45 -8.11
C LEU A 149 -34.31 -0.32 -8.76
N VAL A 150 -33.99 0.00 -10.01
CA VAL A 150 -34.77 0.95 -10.83
C VAL A 150 -35.12 0.29 -12.16
N LEU A 151 -36.41 0.32 -12.49
CA LEU A 151 -36.94 -0.04 -13.80
C LEU A 151 -37.23 1.23 -14.59
N THR A 152 -37.04 1.18 -15.91
CA THR A 152 -37.46 2.26 -16.80
C THR A 152 -38.28 1.69 -17.95
N ASN A 153 -39.46 2.26 -18.18
CA ASN A 153 -40.27 2.02 -19.37
C ASN A 153 -40.00 3.08 -20.44
N ASN A 154 -39.75 2.65 -21.68
CA ASN A 154 -39.57 3.51 -22.86
C ASN A 154 -38.55 4.65 -22.65
N GLY A 155 -37.53 4.42 -21.81
CA GLY A 155 -36.45 5.37 -21.54
C GLY A 155 -36.81 6.62 -20.72
N THR A 156 -38.05 6.77 -20.25
CA THR A 156 -38.51 8.03 -19.61
C THR A 156 -39.34 7.83 -18.34
N ASP A 157 -40.13 6.76 -18.24
CA ASP A 157 -40.97 6.47 -17.07
C ASP A 157 -40.23 5.55 -16.12
N THR A 158 -39.76 6.08 -14.98
CA THR A 158 -38.89 5.36 -14.03
C THR A 158 -39.65 4.92 -12.79
N LEU A 159 -39.29 3.75 -12.27
CA LEU A 159 -39.88 3.16 -11.07
C LEU A 159 -38.80 2.55 -10.17
N SER A 160 -38.64 3.10 -8.97
CA SER A 160 -37.74 2.59 -7.94
C SER A 160 -38.44 1.57 -7.05
N LEU A 161 -37.77 0.46 -6.76
CA LEU A 161 -38.34 -0.68 -6.03
C LEU A 161 -37.39 -1.09 -4.90
N SER A 162 -37.97 -1.42 -3.74
CA SER A 162 -37.22 -1.69 -2.51
C SER A 162 -37.53 -3.04 -1.87
N SER A 163 -38.50 -3.79 -2.38
CA SER A 163 -38.88 -5.11 -1.85
C SER A 163 -39.58 -5.93 -2.92
N ASP A 164 -39.66 -7.25 -2.69
CA ASP A 164 -40.51 -8.15 -3.45
C ASP A 164 -42.00 -7.75 -3.37
N GLY A 165 -42.78 -8.21 -4.35
CA GLY A 165 -44.22 -7.97 -4.43
C GLY A 165 -44.69 -7.44 -5.78
N SER A 166 -45.96 -7.03 -5.84
CA SER A 166 -46.55 -6.43 -7.03
C SER A 166 -46.15 -4.97 -7.19
N PHE A 167 -45.96 -4.51 -8.43
CA PHE A 167 -45.68 -3.12 -8.76
C PHE A 167 -46.50 -2.65 -9.97
N ALA A 168 -46.65 -1.33 -10.12
CA ALA A 168 -47.21 -0.70 -11.31
C ALA A 168 -46.50 0.64 -11.59
N PHE A 169 -46.34 0.97 -12.87
CA PHE A 169 -45.93 2.30 -13.30
C PHE A 169 -47.06 3.30 -13.06
N THR A 170 -46.69 4.56 -12.79
CA THR A 170 -47.67 5.62 -12.51
C THR A 170 -48.32 6.16 -13.79
N THR A 171 -47.59 6.08 -14.92
CA THR A 171 -48.11 6.49 -16.23
C THR A 171 -49.17 5.50 -16.72
N THR A 172 -50.23 6.04 -17.35
CA THR A 172 -51.30 5.24 -17.98
C THR A 172 -51.27 5.41 -19.50
N TYR A 173 -51.68 4.36 -20.21
CA TYR A 173 -51.45 4.19 -21.64
C TYR A 173 -52.75 3.95 -22.40
N ASN A 174 -52.83 4.43 -23.64
CA ASN A 174 -53.95 4.16 -24.55
C ASN A 174 -53.78 2.77 -25.21
N VAL A 175 -54.88 2.19 -25.71
CA VAL A 175 -54.81 1.04 -26.63
C VAL A 175 -53.93 1.40 -27.83
N GLY A 176 -53.02 0.50 -28.21
CA GLY A 176 -52.04 0.68 -29.28
C GLY A 176 -50.68 1.22 -28.84
N ALA A 177 -50.54 1.72 -27.61
CA ALA A 177 -49.25 2.15 -27.07
C ALA A 177 -48.31 0.96 -26.86
N THR A 178 -47.02 1.13 -27.15
CA THR A 178 -45.97 0.14 -26.90
C THR A 178 -45.27 0.40 -25.57
N TYR A 179 -44.71 -0.65 -24.96
CA TYR A 179 -43.89 -0.56 -23.77
C TYR A 179 -42.61 -1.37 -23.92
N SER A 180 -41.56 -0.95 -23.23
CA SER A 180 -40.24 -1.56 -23.16
C SER A 180 -39.60 -1.25 -21.82
N VAL A 181 -39.74 -2.18 -20.89
CA VAL A 181 -39.27 -2.13 -19.51
C VAL A 181 -37.93 -2.82 -19.39
N VAL A 182 -36.94 -2.09 -18.90
CA VAL A 182 -35.58 -2.57 -18.65
C VAL A 182 -35.13 -2.24 -17.23
N VAL A 183 -34.23 -3.04 -16.67
CA VAL A 183 -33.52 -2.69 -15.44
C VAL A 183 -32.47 -1.63 -15.78
N THR A 184 -32.62 -0.43 -15.26
CA THR A 184 -31.64 0.66 -15.45
C THR A 184 -30.67 0.78 -14.30
N THR A 185 -31.03 0.27 -13.12
CA THR A 185 -30.12 0.21 -11.97
C THR A 185 -30.35 -1.10 -11.24
N SER A 186 -29.29 -1.90 -11.15
CA SER A 186 -29.29 -3.15 -10.38
C SER A 186 -29.09 -2.88 -8.89
N PRO A 187 -29.59 -3.76 -8.00
CA PRO A 187 -29.38 -3.62 -6.57
C PRO A 187 -27.90 -3.74 -6.17
N ILE A 188 -27.44 -2.92 -5.22
CA ILE A 188 -26.00 -2.80 -4.89
C ILE A 188 -25.58 -3.34 -3.52
N HIS A 189 -26.49 -3.61 -2.59
CA HIS A 189 -26.17 -4.22 -1.28
C HIS A 189 -27.32 -5.08 -0.72
N PRO A 190 -27.30 -6.41 -0.91
CA PRO A 190 -26.28 -7.14 -1.66
C PRO A 190 -26.34 -6.85 -3.16
N THR A 191 -25.23 -7.07 -3.88
CA THR A 191 -25.21 -6.99 -5.34
C THR A 191 -26.06 -8.10 -5.95
N GLN A 192 -27.03 -7.70 -6.77
CA GLN A 192 -27.93 -8.62 -7.45
C GLN A 192 -28.00 -8.33 -8.95
N THR A 193 -28.25 -9.38 -9.72
CA THR A 193 -28.62 -9.25 -11.13
C THR A 193 -30.11 -9.53 -11.23
N CYS A 194 -30.86 -8.55 -11.73
CA CYS A 194 -32.31 -8.68 -11.97
C CYS A 194 -32.58 -8.79 -13.47
N SER A 195 -33.47 -9.70 -13.87
CA SER A 195 -33.92 -9.86 -15.26
C SER A 195 -35.42 -9.62 -15.37
N VAL A 196 -35.84 -9.01 -16.47
CA VAL A 196 -37.25 -8.73 -16.79
C VAL A 196 -37.74 -9.76 -17.79
N THR A 197 -38.84 -10.45 -17.46
CA THR A 197 -39.62 -11.28 -18.38
C THR A 197 -40.90 -10.54 -18.75
N ASN A 198 -41.34 -10.67 -20.01
CA ASN A 198 -42.45 -9.91 -20.60
C ASN A 198 -42.22 -8.38 -20.58
N GLY A 199 -40.96 -7.94 -20.64
CA GLY A 199 -40.59 -6.53 -20.54
C GLY A 199 -41.01 -5.67 -21.72
N SER A 200 -41.36 -6.25 -22.87
CA SER A 200 -41.80 -5.50 -24.05
C SER A 200 -43.13 -5.99 -24.61
N GLY A 201 -43.89 -5.09 -25.22
CA GLY A 201 -45.19 -5.41 -25.82
C GLY A 201 -46.00 -4.18 -26.21
N SER A 202 -47.31 -4.36 -26.43
CA SER A 202 -48.26 -3.28 -26.70
C SER A 202 -49.62 -3.52 -26.04
N PHE A 203 -50.33 -2.44 -25.75
CA PHE A 203 -51.69 -2.48 -25.21
C PHE A 203 -52.69 -2.82 -26.34
N THR A 204 -52.80 -4.10 -26.71
CA THR A 204 -53.62 -4.56 -27.85
C THR A 204 -55.12 -4.64 -27.56
N SER A 205 -55.52 -4.60 -26.27
CA SER A 205 -56.92 -4.67 -25.84
C SER A 205 -57.17 -3.69 -24.69
N ALA A 206 -58.44 -3.47 -24.38
CA ALA A 206 -58.91 -2.58 -23.31
C ALA A 206 -58.67 -3.15 -21.90
N ASN A 207 -57.42 -3.51 -21.57
CA ASN A 207 -57.03 -4.14 -20.30
C ASN A 207 -55.68 -3.62 -19.79
N ASN A 208 -55.50 -3.66 -18.47
CA ASN A 208 -54.20 -3.43 -17.82
C ASN A 208 -53.24 -4.58 -18.12
N ILE A 209 -51.94 -4.27 -18.21
CA ILE A 209 -50.88 -5.27 -18.34
C ILE A 209 -50.25 -5.45 -16.97
N SER A 210 -50.39 -6.65 -16.39
CA SER A 210 -49.92 -6.97 -15.02
C SER A 210 -49.02 -8.21 -14.95
N ASN A 211 -48.52 -8.69 -16.08
CA ASN A 211 -47.80 -9.97 -16.21
C ASN A 211 -46.28 -9.81 -16.39
N LEU A 212 -45.72 -8.62 -16.12
CA LEU A 212 -44.27 -8.43 -16.08
C LEU A 212 -43.72 -9.19 -14.87
N SER A 213 -42.61 -9.92 -15.05
CA SER A 213 -41.98 -10.68 -13.97
C SER A 213 -40.51 -10.31 -13.85
N ILE A 214 -40.11 -9.84 -12.67
CA ILE A 214 -38.73 -9.43 -12.38
C ILE A 214 -38.14 -10.45 -11.41
N SER A 215 -37.06 -11.12 -11.81
CA SER A 215 -36.36 -12.09 -10.96
C SER A 215 -34.96 -11.59 -10.64
N CYS A 216 -34.63 -11.47 -9.36
CA CYS A 216 -33.32 -11.03 -8.89
C CYS A 216 -32.53 -12.19 -8.28
N THR A 217 -31.27 -12.34 -8.67
CA THR A 217 -30.34 -13.34 -8.13
C THR A 217 -29.14 -12.65 -7.53
N THR A 218 -28.79 -13.03 -6.30
CA THR A 218 -27.67 -12.40 -5.59
C THR A 218 -26.33 -12.94 -6.07
N THR A 219 -25.46 -12.06 -6.56
CA THR A 219 -24.17 -12.38 -7.18
C THR A 219 -22.98 -11.94 -6.33
N GLY A 220 -23.18 -11.00 -5.41
CA GLY A 220 -22.18 -10.55 -4.42
C GLY A 220 -22.70 -10.55 -3.00
N ARG A 221 -21.79 -10.47 -2.03
CA ARG A 221 -22.09 -10.20 -0.62
C ARG A 221 -21.11 -9.19 -0.06
N ALA A 222 -21.53 -8.57 1.03
CA ALA A 222 -20.78 -7.54 1.69
C ALA A 222 -19.67 -8.14 2.58
N ILE A 223 -18.59 -7.37 2.77
CA ILE A 223 -17.62 -7.60 3.84
C ILE A 223 -17.93 -6.61 4.96
N ARG A 224 -18.46 -7.13 6.07
CA ARG A 224 -18.65 -6.38 7.32
C ARG A 224 -17.37 -6.34 8.12
N VAL A 225 -17.14 -5.20 8.74
CA VAL A 225 -16.01 -4.94 9.60
C VAL A 225 -16.54 -4.44 10.94
N ASN A 226 -16.33 -5.22 12.00
CA ASN A 226 -16.71 -4.85 13.35
C ASN A 226 -15.48 -4.25 14.06
N VAL A 227 -15.52 -2.94 14.32
CA VAL A 227 -14.39 -2.17 14.86
C VAL A 227 -14.64 -1.82 16.32
N SER A 228 -13.63 -2.02 17.15
CA SER A 228 -13.65 -1.68 18.58
C SER A 228 -12.34 -1.00 19.01
N GLY A 229 -12.37 -0.22 20.10
CA GLY A 229 -11.17 0.36 20.72
C GLY A 229 -10.58 1.59 20.04
N ILE A 230 -11.30 2.25 19.12
CA ILE A 230 -10.93 3.57 18.60
C ILE A 230 -11.38 4.65 19.58
N ALA A 231 -10.43 5.44 20.08
CA ALA A 231 -10.69 6.61 20.91
C ALA A 231 -10.57 7.95 20.17
N SER A 232 -9.75 7.99 19.11
CA SER A 232 -9.48 9.19 18.33
C SER A 232 -8.78 8.84 17.01
N GLY A 233 -8.97 9.66 15.97
CA GLY A 233 -8.30 9.50 14.67
C GLY A 233 -9.03 8.54 13.73
N ASN A 234 -8.39 8.23 12.60
CA ASN A 234 -8.99 7.46 11.51
C ASN A 234 -8.24 6.13 11.33
N LEU A 235 -8.99 5.04 11.24
CA LEU A 235 -8.54 3.74 10.77
C LEU A 235 -8.87 3.63 9.29
N THR A 236 -7.91 3.30 8.45
CA THR A 236 -8.16 2.99 7.04
C THR A 236 -7.81 1.53 6.77
N LEU A 237 -8.77 0.81 6.19
CA LEU A 237 -8.66 -0.58 5.80
C LEU A 237 -8.69 -0.66 4.27
N SER A 238 -8.01 -1.66 3.71
CA SER A 238 -8.15 -2.00 2.29
C SER A 238 -8.47 -3.47 2.11
N ASN A 239 -9.43 -3.77 1.24
CA ASN A 239 -9.68 -5.11 0.75
C ASN A 239 -9.01 -5.30 -0.62
N ASN A 240 -8.24 -6.37 -0.76
CA ASN A 240 -7.56 -6.77 -2.01
C ASN A 240 -6.73 -5.64 -2.65
N ASN A 241 -6.23 -4.69 -1.84
CA ASN A 241 -5.45 -3.51 -2.26
C ASN A 241 -6.17 -2.56 -3.23
N SER A 242 -7.49 -2.65 -3.38
CA SER A 242 -8.25 -1.86 -4.37
C SER A 242 -9.47 -1.16 -3.79
N ASP A 243 -10.17 -1.77 -2.83
CA ASP A 243 -11.31 -1.15 -2.14
C ASP A 243 -10.89 -0.64 -0.76
N SER A 244 -11.35 0.54 -0.36
CA SER A 244 -10.89 1.22 0.86
C SER A 244 -12.06 1.60 1.76
N LEU A 245 -11.88 1.41 3.06
CA LEU A 245 -12.86 1.77 4.09
C LEU A 245 -12.18 2.60 5.18
N THR A 246 -12.63 3.83 5.37
CA THR A 246 -12.19 4.69 6.48
C THR A 246 -13.21 4.67 7.60
N VAL A 247 -12.73 4.39 8.81
CA VAL A 247 -13.52 4.25 10.03
C VAL A 247 -13.00 5.22 11.09
N THR A 248 -13.90 5.99 11.70
CA THR A 248 -13.56 7.03 12.69
C THR A 248 -14.08 6.73 14.10
N SER A 249 -14.86 5.66 14.25
CA SER A 249 -15.48 5.28 15.53
C SER A 249 -15.72 3.78 15.61
N ASN A 250 -16.04 3.29 16.81
CA ASN A 250 -16.41 1.89 17.01
C ASN A 250 -17.78 1.60 16.39
N GLY A 251 -17.97 0.39 15.86
CA GLY A 251 -19.22 -0.01 15.22
C GLY A 251 -19.04 -1.07 14.15
N SER A 252 -20.14 -1.39 13.47
CA SER A 252 -20.14 -2.26 12.30
C SER A 252 -20.16 -1.41 11.03
N PHE A 253 -19.19 -1.64 10.16
CA PHE A 253 -19.01 -0.95 8.89
C PHE A 253 -19.00 -1.96 7.76
N VAL A 254 -19.21 -1.50 6.53
CA VAL A 254 -19.27 -2.35 5.34
C VAL A 254 -18.35 -1.74 4.29
N PHE A 255 -17.56 -2.56 3.59
CA PHE A 255 -16.79 -2.09 2.44
C PHE A 255 -17.73 -1.58 1.33
N PRO A 256 -17.36 -0.51 0.60
CA PRO A 256 -18.21 0.04 -0.47
C PRO A 256 -18.57 -0.95 -1.57
N THR A 257 -17.70 -1.93 -1.85
CA THR A 257 -17.91 -2.90 -2.92
C THR A 257 -18.20 -4.29 -2.34
N ASP A 258 -19.35 -4.85 -2.71
CA ASP A 258 -19.65 -6.26 -2.50
C ASP A 258 -18.72 -7.16 -3.32
N VAL A 259 -18.28 -8.27 -2.74
CA VAL A 259 -17.40 -9.23 -3.39
C VAL A 259 -18.22 -10.40 -3.91
N ALA A 260 -17.92 -10.85 -5.13
CA ALA A 260 -18.66 -11.93 -5.80
C ALA A 260 -18.59 -13.24 -5.00
N ILE A 261 -19.70 -13.99 -4.97
CA ILE A 261 -19.75 -15.31 -4.30
C ILE A 261 -18.68 -16.24 -4.89
N GLY A 262 -17.93 -16.91 -4.03
CA GLY A 262 -16.80 -17.78 -4.38
C GLY A 262 -15.46 -17.05 -4.56
N SER A 263 -15.44 -15.72 -4.60
CA SER A 263 -14.20 -14.94 -4.70
C SER A 263 -13.53 -14.75 -3.34
N GLY A 264 -12.19 -14.61 -3.35
CA GLY A 264 -11.39 -14.35 -2.15
C GLY A 264 -11.43 -12.88 -1.71
N TYR A 265 -11.31 -12.64 -0.41
CA TYR A 265 -11.07 -11.33 0.18
C TYR A 265 -9.82 -11.33 1.06
N SER A 266 -9.18 -10.18 1.17
CA SER A 266 -7.98 -9.95 1.98
C SER A 266 -7.98 -8.52 2.49
N VAL A 267 -8.40 -8.35 3.75
CA VAL A 267 -8.47 -7.07 4.45
C VAL A 267 -7.16 -6.78 5.14
N THR A 268 -6.63 -5.58 4.93
CA THR A 268 -5.38 -5.09 5.52
C THR A 268 -5.60 -3.73 6.15
N VAL A 269 -4.83 -3.41 7.20
CA VAL A 269 -4.78 -2.06 7.76
C VAL A 269 -3.79 -1.24 6.93
N THR A 270 -4.27 -0.20 6.25
CA THR A 270 -3.40 0.71 5.49
C THR A 270 -2.94 1.89 6.32
N SER A 271 -3.74 2.31 7.30
CA SER A 271 -3.37 3.34 8.27
C SER A 271 -4.10 3.10 9.60
N SER A 272 -3.37 3.12 10.72
CA SER A 272 -3.95 3.05 12.06
C SER A 272 -4.12 4.46 12.64
N PRO A 273 -5.12 4.68 13.52
CA PRO A 273 -5.24 5.94 14.23
C PRO A 273 -3.99 6.24 15.08
N SER A 274 -3.68 7.53 15.28
CA SER A 274 -2.52 7.96 16.08
C SER A 274 -2.53 7.32 17.47
N SER A 275 -1.38 6.79 17.91
CA SER A 275 -1.23 6.11 19.20
C SER A 275 -2.10 4.85 19.39
N HIS A 276 -2.69 4.30 18.33
CA HIS A 276 -3.41 3.03 18.36
C HIS A 276 -2.59 1.94 17.65
N VAL A 277 -2.75 0.71 18.15
CA VAL A 277 -2.38 -0.53 17.46
C VAL A 277 -3.70 -1.24 17.12
N CYS A 278 -3.88 -1.65 15.87
CA CYS A 278 -5.09 -2.36 15.43
C CYS A 278 -4.73 -3.77 14.93
N ALA A 279 -5.38 -4.78 15.51
CA ALA A 279 -5.24 -6.18 15.14
C ALA A 279 -6.49 -6.67 14.41
N LEU A 280 -6.28 -7.40 13.31
CA LEU A 280 -7.34 -8.01 12.52
C LEU A 280 -7.53 -9.48 12.89
N SER A 281 -8.78 -9.94 12.91
CA SER A 281 -9.11 -11.37 12.92
C SER A 281 -10.09 -11.70 11.79
N SER A 282 -9.95 -12.91 11.22
CA SER A 282 -10.67 -13.33 10.01
C SER A 282 -10.43 -12.39 8.83
N ALA A 283 -9.20 -11.91 8.66
CA ALA A 283 -8.84 -10.91 7.66
C ALA A 283 -8.85 -11.43 6.20
N THR A 284 -8.78 -12.74 6.01
CA THR A 284 -8.78 -13.39 4.70
C THR A 284 -9.81 -14.51 4.65
N GLY A 285 -10.35 -14.79 3.46
CA GLY A 285 -11.30 -15.89 3.26
C GLY A 285 -11.94 -15.82 1.88
N THR A 286 -13.00 -16.61 1.67
CA THR A 286 -13.84 -16.56 0.46
C THR A 286 -15.27 -16.16 0.82
N ILE A 287 -15.93 -15.42 -0.08
CA ILE A 287 -17.33 -15.04 0.10
C ILE A 287 -18.24 -16.23 -0.14
N SER A 288 -19.13 -16.50 0.81
CA SER A 288 -20.14 -17.55 0.73
C SER A 288 -21.52 -16.97 0.37
N THR A 289 -22.59 -17.69 0.68
CA THR A 289 -23.97 -17.22 0.51
C THR A 289 -24.41 -16.18 1.56
N SER A 290 -23.55 -15.86 2.53
CA SER A 290 -23.75 -14.82 3.55
C SER A 290 -22.61 -13.79 3.55
N ASP A 291 -22.84 -12.63 4.17
CA ASP A 291 -21.80 -11.61 4.36
C ASP A 291 -20.60 -12.17 5.15
N ALA A 292 -19.39 -11.77 4.78
CA ALA A 292 -18.19 -12.04 5.56
C ALA A 292 -18.07 -11.03 6.70
N THR A 293 -17.57 -11.44 7.88
CA THR A 293 -17.35 -10.55 9.01
C THR A 293 -15.90 -10.59 9.47
N VAL A 294 -15.22 -9.45 9.38
CA VAL A 294 -13.86 -9.21 9.88
C VAL A 294 -13.97 -8.45 11.20
N THR A 295 -13.19 -8.83 12.22
CA THR A 295 -13.13 -8.05 13.47
C THR A 295 -11.84 -7.25 13.52
N VAL A 296 -11.95 -5.99 13.92
CA VAL A 296 -10.82 -5.09 14.12
C VAL A 296 -10.80 -4.64 15.57
N ASN A 297 -9.75 -5.03 16.27
CA ASN A 297 -9.52 -4.64 17.64
C ASN A 297 -8.40 -3.60 17.69
N CYS A 298 -8.77 -2.36 18.03
CA CYS A 298 -7.85 -1.24 18.21
C CYS A 298 -7.63 -0.87 19.68
N PHE A 299 -8.05 -1.72 20.65
CA PHE A 299 -7.84 -1.45 22.07
C PHE A 299 -6.34 -1.31 22.39
N SER A 300 -5.94 -0.12 22.81
CA SER A 300 -4.54 0.32 22.89
C SER A 300 -4.25 1.09 24.17
N LEU A 301 -2.98 1.05 24.61
CA LEU A 301 -2.45 1.98 25.60
C LEU A 301 -2.07 3.28 24.88
N LEU A 302 -2.79 4.37 25.16
CA LEU A 302 -2.60 5.65 24.51
C LEU A 302 -1.51 6.50 25.16
N ALA A 303 -1.36 6.42 26.48
CA ALA A 303 -0.34 7.15 27.23
C ALA A 303 -0.02 6.47 28.56
N GLN A 304 1.17 6.74 29.09
CA GLN A 304 1.63 6.26 30.39
C GLN A 304 2.40 7.37 31.10
N THR A 305 2.12 7.62 32.38
CA THR A 305 2.82 8.62 33.21
C THR A 305 3.23 8.02 34.55
N PRO A 306 4.52 8.04 34.93
CA PRO A 306 5.67 8.53 34.15
C PRO A 306 5.85 7.77 32.85
N ALA A 307 6.43 8.43 31.84
CA ALA A 307 6.69 7.78 30.55
C ALA A 307 7.47 6.48 30.75
N ASN A 308 7.18 5.45 29.95
CA ASN A 308 7.92 4.20 30.01
C ASN A 308 9.43 4.45 29.76
N PHE A 309 10.32 3.62 30.33
CA PHE A 309 11.78 3.84 30.35
C PHE A 309 12.22 5.11 31.09
N SER A 310 11.47 5.58 32.08
CA SER A 310 11.88 6.71 32.93
C SER A 310 12.32 6.29 34.32
N VAL A 311 12.60 7.30 35.14
CA VAL A 311 12.68 7.14 36.59
C VAL A 311 11.27 7.04 37.16
N LEU A 312 11.09 6.12 38.11
CA LEU A 312 9.90 6.03 38.96
C LEU A 312 10.33 6.38 40.37
N ASN A 313 9.89 7.54 40.89
CA ASN A 313 10.21 7.91 42.27
C ASN A 313 9.59 6.88 43.23
N THR A 314 10.20 6.70 44.40
CA THR A 314 9.90 5.60 45.35
C THR A 314 8.43 5.49 45.77
N ASN A 315 7.64 6.58 45.71
CA ASN A 315 6.20 6.58 46.03
C ASN A 315 5.30 7.04 44.86
N GLN A 316 5.85 7.15 43.65
CA GLN A 316 5.10 7.66 42.51
C GLN A 316 4.18 6.58 41.94
N SER A 317 2.94 6.94 41.61
CA SER A 317 2.01 6.03 40.93
C SER A 317 2.26 6.04 39.43
N ILE A 318 1.94 4.92 38.77
CA ILE A 318 1.98 4.79 37.31
C ILE A 318 0.55 4.87 36.79
N VAL A 319 0.27 5.82 35.91
CA VAL A 319 -1.06 6.01 35.32
C VAL A 319 -1.02 5.58 33.85
N PHE A 320 -1.87 4.62 33.49
CA PHE A 320 -2.07 4.14 32.13
C PHE A 320 -3.37 4.72 31.57
N ARG A 321 -3.33 5.35 30.39
CA ARG A 321 -4.52 5.83 29.68
C ARG A 321 -4.81 4.92 28.50
N PHE A 322 -6.00 4.33 28.46
CA PHE A 322 -6.38 3.37 27.43
C PHE A 322 -7.33 3.96 26.39
N SER A 323 -7.49 3.31 25.23
CA SER A 323 -8.43 3.74 24.19
C SER A 323 -9.89 3.26 24.40
N ALA A 324 -10.14 2.48 25.43
CA ALA A 324 -11.48 2.02 25.81
C ALA A 324 -11.62 2.02 27.34
N ALA A 325 -12.87 1.91 27.82
CA ALA A 325 -13.17 1.80 29.25
C ALA A 325 -12.40 0.63 29.90
N VAL A 326 -11.88 0.86 31.10
CA VAL A 326 -11.13 -0.12 31.90
C VAL A 326 -11.63 -0.14 33.35
N THR A 327 -11.41 -1.27 34.02
CA THR A 327 -11.77 -1.51 35.42
C THR A 327 -10.51 -1.76 36.26
N ASN A 328 -10.63 -1.80 37.58
CA ASN A 328 -9.50 -2.14 38.47
C ASN A 328 -8.96 -3.58 38.27
N THR A 329 -9.72 -4.45 37.58
CA THR A 329 -9.31 -5.80 37.20
C THR A 329 -8.92 -5.92 35.73
N SER A 330 -8.92 -4.82 34.97
CA SER A 330 -8.64 -4.87 33.53
C SER A 330 -7.22 -5.28 33.20
N CYS A 331 -6.24 -5.01 34.06
CA CYS A 331 -4.86 -5.42 33.84
C CYS A 331 -4.43 -6.43 34.92
N THR A 332 -3.73 -7.47 34.50
CA THR A 332 -3.14 -8.48 35.37
C THR A 332 -1.61 -8.42 35.30
N PHE A 333 -0.95 -8.67 36.42
CA PHE A 333 0.50 -8.81 36.48
C PHE A 333 0.91 -10.07 35.73
N GLY A 334 1.80 -9.90 34.74
CA GLY A 334 2.39 -10.97 33.96
C GLY A 334 3.74 -11.37 34.54
N THR A 335 4.73 -11.54 33.67
CA THR A 335 6.09 -11.88 34.06
C THR A 335 6.93 -10.62 34.32
N GLY A 336 7.87 -10.74 35.25
CA GLY A 336 8.83 -9.69 35.61
C GLY A 336 8.84 -9.41 37.10
N ASN A 337 9.72 -8.50 37.53
CA ASN A 337 9.90 -8.20 38.95
C ASN A 337 9.73 -6.71 39.17
N LEU A 338 8.49 -6.26 39.26
CA LEU A 338 8.20 -4.93 39.79
C LEU A 338 8.29 -5.06 41.32
N THR A 339 9.50 -5.01 41.86
CA THR A 339 9.76 -5.25 43.28
C THR A 339 9.10 -4.18 44.13
N THR A 340 7.96 -4.49 44.74
CA THR A 340 7.32 -3.63 45.75
C THR A 340 7.77 -4.04 47.14
N GLY A 341 8.03 -3.06 48.01
CA GLY A 341 8.13 -3.30 49.45
C GLY A 341 6.76 -3.50 50.13
N GLY A 342 5.69 -3.75 49.35
CA GLY A 342 4.28 -3.70 49.78
C GLY A 342 3.33 -4.25 48.72
N THR A 343 2.02 -4.09 48.90
CA THR A 343 1.00 -4.61 47.96
C THR A 343 0.75 -3.60 46.84
N ALA A 344 0.98 -4.03 45.59
CA ALA A 344 0.62 -3.26 44.40
C ALA A 344 -0.89 -3.38 44.13
N SER A 345 -1.56 -2.27 43.84
CA SER A 345 -3.00 -2.25 43.56
C SER A 345 -3.33 -1.32 42.40
N PHE A 346 -4.34 -1.71 41.63
CA PHE A 346 -4.90 -0.87 40.57
C PHE A 346 -6.15 -0.13 41.09
N SER A 347 -6.24 1.15 40.77
CA SER A 347 -7.42 1.98 40.97
C SER A 347 -7.77 2.70 39.68
N VAL A 348 -9.06 2.93 39.44
CA VAL A 348 -9.53 3.68 38.25
C VAL A 348 -9.76 5.13 38.68
N SER A 349 -9.19 6.09 37.96
CA SER A 349 -9.24 7.52 38.34
C SER A 349 -10.22 8.35 37.52
N THR A 350 -10.70 7.87 36.36
CA THR A 350 -11.68 8.58 35.52
C THR A 350 -12.83 7.64 35.15
N THR A 351 -14.03 8.19 34.96
CA THR A 351 -15.26 7.43 34.67
C THR A 351 -15.94 7.84 33.34
N ASN A 352 -15.20 8.46 32.42
CA ASN A 352 -15.77 8.87 31.13
C ASN A 352 -15.44 7.78 30.09
N LEU A 353 -16.49 7.11 29.60
CA LEU A 353 -16.51 5.79 28.91
C LEU A 353 -15.53 5.59 27.72
N THR A 354 -14.80 6.62 27.30
CA THR A 354 -13.73 6.59 26.29
C THR A 354 -12.52 7.38 26.79
N ASN A 355 -11.34 6.75 26.89
CA ASN A 355 -10.08 7.29 27.44
C ASN A 355 -9.83 7.14 28.95
N ASP A 356 -10.33 6.07 29.58
CA ASP A 356 -10.15 5.88 31.02
C ASP A 356 -8.70 5.60 31.45
N THR A 357 -8.42 5.99 32.69
CA THR A 357 -7.11 5.87 33.31
C THR A 357 -7.09 4.82 34.42
N LEU A 358 -6.15 3.89 34.31
CA LEU A 358 -5.85 2.90 35.33
C LEU A 358 -4.56 3.30 36.04
N THR A 359 -4.65 3.54 37.35
CA THR A 359 -3.52 3.94 38.19
C THR A 359 -3.02 2.77 39.01
N LEU A 360 -1.75 2.44 38.84
CA LEU A 360 -1.00 1.47 39.62
C LEU A 360 -0.25 2.18 40.74
N SER A 361 -0.58 1.82 41.99
CA SER A 361 0.03 2.35 43.21
C SER A 361 0.53 1.22 44.11
N THR A 362 1.48 1.53 45.00
CA THR A 362 1.98 0.63 46.04
C THR A 362 1.56 1.15 47.42
N SER A 363 1.31 0.24 48.37
CA SER A 363 0.98 0.59 49.76
C SER A 363 2.18 1.11 50.57
N THR A 364 3.39 0.92 50.08
CA THR A 364 4.64 1.37 50.69
C THR A 364 5.51 2.08 49.64
N THR A 365 6.79 1.72 49.51
CA THR A 365 7.71 2.25 48.50
C THR A 365 8.01 1.18 47.45
N TRP A 366 8.30 1.61 46.23
CA TRP A 366 8.98 0.78 45.24
C TRP A 366 10.42 0.50 45.70
N ASN A 367 10.88 -0.75 45.58
CA ASN A 367 12.25 -1.09 45.97
C ASN A 367 13.25 -0.58 44.92
N PRO A 368 14.39 0.01 45.31
CA PRO A 368 15.41 0.46 44.38
C PRO A 368 15.92 -0.68 43.48
N ALA A 369 15.67 -0.56 42.18
CA ALA A 369 16.07 -1.52 41.17
C ALA A 369 15.78 -0.97 39.76
N SER A 370 16.43 -1.54 38.76
CA SER A 370 15.91 -1.47 37.38
C SER A 370 14.87 -2.56 37.22
N VAL A 371 13.62 -2.16 37.00
CA VAL A 371 12.46 -3.07 36.97
C VAL A 371 11.91 -3.16 35.56
N SER A 372 11.55 -4.38 35.16
CA SER A 372 10.79 -4.66 33.95
C SER A 372 9.65 -5.59 34.32
N HIS A 373 8.42 -5.23 33.94
CA HIS A 373 7.25 -6.05 34.19
C HIS A 373 6.28 -5.97 33.02
N THR A 374 5.61 -7.08 32.72
CA THR A 374 4.60 -7.15 31.66
C THR A 374 3.20 -7.20 32.26
N PHE A 375 2.25 -6.56 31.59
CA PHE A 375 0.85 -6.59 31.94
C PHE A 375 0.06 -7.07 30.73
N THR A 376 -0.88 -7.98 30.95
CA THR A 376 -1.93 -8.26 29.98
C THR A 376 -3.16 -7.48 30.39
N CYS A 377 -3.77 -6.77 29.45
CA CYS A 377 -4.92 -5.93 29.73
C CYS A 377 -6.09 -6.27 28.82
N THR A 378 -7.29 -6.25 29.39
CA THR A 378 -8.57 -6.44 28.72
C THR A 378 -9.49 -5.27 29.07
N SER A 379 -10.06 -4.64 28.06
CA SER A 379 -11.06 -3.57 28.24
C SER A 379 -12.29 -4.09 29.00
N ALA A 380 -13.09 -3.19 29.57
CA ALA A 380 -14.34 -3.55 30.25
C ALA A 380 -15.33 -4.29 29.32
N ALA A 381 -15.23 -4.07 28.00
CA ALA A 381 -16.03 -4.75 26.98
C ALA A 381 -15.47 -6.12 26.55
N GLY A 382 -14.39 -6.62 27.18
CA GLY A 382 -13.81 -7.94 26.90
C GLY A 382 -12.76 -7.98 25.79
N ASN A 383 -12.43 -6.85 25.14
CA ASN A 383 -11.38 -6.81 24.12
C ASN A 383 -10.00 -6.84 24.77
N SER A 384 -9.17 -7.82 24.43
CA SER A 384 -7.76 -7.89 24.83
C SER A 384 -6.94 -6.79 24.16
N LEU A 385 -5.83 -6.38 24.75
CA LEU A 385 -4.95 -5.36 24.16
C LEU A 385 -4.44 -5.80 22.79
N ALA A 386 -4.55 -4.93 21.78
CA ALA A 386 -4.15 -5.25 20.41
C ALA A 386 -2.65 -5.54 20.26
N SER A 387 -1.81 -4.96 21.15
CA SER A 387 -0.37 -5.26 21.24
C SER A 387 -0.06 -6.54 22.03
N GLY A 388 -1.06 -7.24 22.55
CA GLY A 388 -0.93 -8.41 23.43
C GLY A 388 -0.64 -8.03 24.88
N SER A 389 0.47 -7.34 25.15
CA SER A 389 0.87 -6.92 26.50
C SER A 389 1.47 -5.51 26.53
N ILE A 390 1.49 -4.92 27.73
CA ILE A 390 2.23 -3.70 28.05
C ILE A 390 3.47 -4.13 28.81
N ALA A 391 4.66 -3.76 28.34
CA ALA A 391 5.88 -3.90 29.13
C ALA A 391 6.24 -2.55 29.75
N VAL A 392 6.23 -2.43 31.08
CA VAL A 392 6.78 -1.27 31.78
C VAL A 392 8.22 -1.52 32.17
N ARG A 393 9.05 -0.51 32.02
CA ARG A 393 10.44 -0.49 32.41
C ARG A 393 10.75 0.81 33.10
N TYR A 394 11.24 0.74 34.33
CA TYR A 394 11.58 1.91 35.13
C TYR A 394 12.90 1.68 35.86
N THR A 395 13.62 2.77 36.12
CA THR A 395 14.66 2.78 37.16
C THR A 395 14.06 3.40 38.41
N ILE A 396 13.98 2.61 39.48
CA ILE A 396 13.60 3.09 40.81
C ILE A 396 14.90 3.43 41.54
N PRO A 397 15.20 4.71 41.78
CA PRO A 397 16.48 5.13 42.33
C PRO A 397 16.52 4.97 43.85
N SER A 398 17.68 4.65 44.39
CA SER A 398 17.96 4.81 45.82
C SER A 398 18.25 6.28 46.18
N SER A 399 18.81 7.03 45.22
CA SER A 399 19.27 8.40 45.37
C SER A 399 19.10 9.13 44.04
N THR A 400 18.62 10.37 44.12
CA THR A 400 18.33 11.22 42.97
C THR A 400 19.01 12.58 43.16
N LYS A 401 19.68 13.08 42.11
CA LYS A 401 20.18 14.45 42.02
C LYS A 401 19.55 15.17 40.83
N TYR A 402 19.52 16.48 40.91
CA TYR A 402 18.76 17.33 39.99
C TYR A 402 19.67 18.38 39.38
N VAL A 403 19.51 18.64 38.08
CA VAL A 403 20.31 19.59 37.31
C VAL A 403 19.39 20.52 36.51
N SER A 404 19.63 21.83 36.59
CA SER A 404 18.85 22.86 35.88
C SER A 404 19.76 24.00 35.46
N THR A 405 19.73 24.41 34.19
CA THR A 405 20.41 25.65 33.77
C THR A 405 19.67 26.92 34.20
N ALA A 406 18.35 26.83 34.44
CA ALA A 406 17.52 27.99 34.76
C ALA A 406 17.61 28.40 36.24
N SER A 407 17.75 27.42 37.14
CA SER A 407 17.71 27.63 38.60
C SER A 407 18.90 27.02 39.36
N GLY A 408 19.82 26.36 38.65
CA GLY A 408 20.91 25.61 39.26
C GLY A 408 22.14 26.43 39.64
N SER A 409 22.86 25.95 40.65
CA SER A 409 24.20 26.39 41.05
C SER A 409 24.97 25.19 41.56
N ASP A 410 26.25 25.04 41.21
CA ASP A 410 27.06 23.91 41.69
C ASP A 410 27.40 24.01 43.20
N ALA A 411 27.09 25.14 43.84
CA ALA A 411 27.10 25.28 45.30
C ALA A 411 25.86 24.68 45.98
N ASN A 412 24.81 24.32 45.21
CA ASN A 412 23.56 23.80 45.75
C ASN A 412 23.70 22.34 46.23
N PRO A 413 22.78 21.83 47.09
CA PRO A 413 22.80 20.43 47.51
C PRO A 413 22.34 19.41 46.44
N GLY A 414 21.86 19.89 45.28
CA GLY A 414 21.37 19.06 44.18
C GLY A 414 20.02 18.41 44.45
N THR A 415 19.10 19.13 45.12
CA THR A 415 17.69 18.74 45.33
C THR A 415 16.80 19.34 44.25
N ALA A 416 15.55 18.87 44.11
CA ALA A 416 14.62 19.43 43.11
C ALA A 416 14.38 20.95 43.28
N ALA A 417 14.44 21.46 44.52
CA ALA A 417 14.27 22.88 44.85
C ALA A 417 15.58 23.68 44.76
N SER A 418 16.74 23.02 44.78
CA SER A 418 18.06 23.65 44.68
C SER A 418 18.97 22.73 43.86
N PRO A 419 18.79 22.71 42.52
CA PRO A 419 19.50 21.80 41.63
C PRO A 419 20.95 22.26 41.37
N TYR A 420 21.80 21.36 40.91
CA TYR A 420 23.13 21.71 40.39
C TYR A 420 23.00 22.47 39.05
N ALA A 421 24.03 23.24 38.68
CA ALA A 421 24.09 23.92 37.39
C ALA A 421 24.65 23.01 36.29
N THR A 422 25.66 22.19 36.61
CA THR A 422 26.37 21.37 35.63
C THR A 422 26.13 19.87 35.82
N ILE A 423 26.03 19.15 34.69
CA ILE A 423 25.81 17.69 34.68
C ILE A 423 27.04 16.96 35.25
N GLN A 424 28.26 17.36 34.87
CA GLN A 424 29.48 16.70 35.33
C GLN A 424 29.68 16.83 36.85
N TYR A 425 29.34 17.98 37.44
CA TYR A 425 29.39 18.15 38.88
C TYR A 425 28.40 17.24 39.59
N ALA A 426 27.16 17.15 39.10
CA ALA A 426 26.15 16.26 39.65
C ALA A 426 26.57 14.77 39.59
N ILE A 427 27.23 14.36 38.50
CA ILE A 427 27.82 13.01 38.37
C ILE A 427 28.91 12.82 39.44
N GLY A 428 29.82 13.78 39.58
CA GLY A 428 30.90 13.72 40.57
C GLY A 428 30.38 13.62 42.00
N ALA A 429 29.34 14.38 42.34
CA ALA A 429 28.69 14.36 43.65
C ALA A 429 27.98 13.03 43.97
N MET A 430 27.73 12.20 42.95
CA MET A 430 27.05 10.91 43.06
C MET A 430 28.00 9.72 42.86
N ASN A 431 29.26 9.95 42.47
CA ASN A 431 30.23 8.90 42.18
C ASN A 431 31.23 8.72 43.36
N PRO A 432 31.38 7.52 43.95
CA PRO A 432 30.67 6.28 43.63
C PRO A 432 29.21 6.29 44.12
N CYS A 433 28.33 5.63 43.36
CA CYS A 433 26.94 5.44 43.77
C CYS A 433 26.88 4.51 44.98
N GLY A 434 26.47 5.05 46.15
CA GLY A 434 26.47 4.32 47.41
C GLY A 434 25.62 3.04 47.37
N THR A 435 24.35 3.15 46.97
CA THR A 435 23.45 2.01 46.76
C THR A 435 22.86 2.10 45.36
N PRO A 436 23.23 1.25 44.39
CA PRO A 436 22.63 1.31 43.06
C PRO A 436 21.12 1.00 43.06
N PRO A 437 20.34 1.56 42.12
CA PRO A 437 20.76 2.52 41.08
C PRO A 437 20.67 3.98 41.57
N CYS A 438 21.63 4.81 41.18
CA CYS A 438 21.58 6.25 41.40
C CYS A 438 21.23 6.97 40.09
N VAL A 439 20.45 8.05 40.16
CA VAL A 439 19.97 8.76 38.96
C VAL A 439 20.14 10.27 39.05
N ILE A 440 20.39 10.89 37.90
CA ILE A 440 20.44 12.35 37.75
C ILE A 440 19.33 12.75 36.78
N LEU A 441 18.44 13.62 37.24
CA LEU A 441 17.37 14.21 36.43
C LEU A 441 17.81 15.57 35.93
N VAL A 442 17.64 15.81 34.64
CA VAL A 442 18.11 17.03 33.97
C VAL A 442 16.94 17.72 33.28
N GLU A 443 16.73 19.00 33.61
CA GLU A 443 15.73 19.82 32.93
C GLU A 443 16.08 20.08 31.46
N ASP A 444 15.08 20.45 30.66
CA ASP A 444 15.29 20.92 29.30
C ASP A 444 16.08 22.24 29.32
N GLY A 445 17.00 22.38 28.38
CA GLY A 445 17.96 23.48 28.35
C GLY A 445 19.25 23.08 27.64
N THR A 446 20.10 24.07 27.35
CA THR A 446 21.40 23.84 26.71
C THR A 446 22.51 23.87 27.74
N TYR A 447 23.23 22.75 27.84
CA TYR A 447 24.36 22.53 28.74
C TYR A 447 25.65 22.53 27.92
N GLU A 448 26.38 23.64 28.00
CA GLU A 448 27.71 23.76 27.40
C GLU A 448 28.79 23.13 28.29
N THR A 449 29.74 22.47 27.66
CA THR A 449 30.91 21.92 28.32
C THR A 449 32.18 22.19 27.54
N THR A 450 33.30 22.39 28.23
CA THR A 450 34.64 22.52 27.62
C THR A 450 35.42 21.20 27.66
N THR A 451 35.06 20.29 28.57
CA THR A 451 35.62 18.94 28.69
C THR A 451 34.55 17.88 28.41
N ASN A 452 34.94 16.62 28.23
CA ASN A 452 33.98 15.52 28.16
C ASN A 452 33.16 15.39 29.46
N ILE A 453 31.88 15.02 29.31
CA ILE A 453 31.06 14.51 30.43
C ILE A 453 31.31 13.01 30.53
N THR A 454 31.79 12.51 31.68
CA THR A 454 32.05 11.08 31.88
C THR A 454 30.97 10.45 32.77
N VAL A 455 30.29 9.43 32.26
CA VAL A 455 29.28 8.65 32.97
C VAL A 455 29.92 7.42 33.60
N TYR A 456 29.73 7.25 34.91
CA TYR A 456 30.31 6.16 35.71
C TYR A 456 29.30 5.05 36.03
N ASN A 457 29.82 3.91 36.49
CA ASN A 457 29.02 2.73 36.82
C ASN A 457 27.89 3.06 37.81
N ASN A 458 26.67 2.60 37.54
CA ASN A 458 25.48 2.77 38.37
C ASN A 458 24.95 4.22 38.52
N VAL A 459 25.51 5.20 37.79
CA VAL A 459 25.02 6.60 37.77
C VAL A 459 24.33 6.86 36.44
N SER A 460 23.00 6.80 36.43
CA SER A 460 22.21 6.97 35.21
C SER A 460 21.74 8.41 35.00
N LEU A 461 21.65 8.85 33.74
CA LEU A 461 21.22 10.18 33.34
C LEU A 461 19.85 10.13 32.64
N TYR A 462 18.95 11.02 33.04
CA TYR A 462 17.62 11.17 32.44
C TYR A 462 17.33 12.63 32.14
N GLY A 463 17.30 12.99 30.85
CA GLY A 463 16.89 14.30 30.35
C GLY A 463 15.40 14.37 30.03
N GLY A 464 14.93 15.53 29.56
CA GLY A 464 13.57 15.75 29.12
C GLY A 464 12.62 16.32 30.19
N TYR A 465 13.13 16.83 31.32
CA TYR A 465 12.27 17.35 32.38
C TYR A 465 11.87 18.80 32.11
N THR A 466 10.57 19.10 32.17
CA THR A 466 10.08 20.43 31.80
C THR A 466 10.47 21.47 32.86
N PRO A 467 11.17 22.57 32.47
CA PRO A 467 11.57 23.62 33.39
C PRO A 467 10.40 24.21 34.17
N GLY A 468 10.60 24.46 35.46
CA GLY A 468 9.59 25.08 36.33
C GLY A 468 8.51 24.13 36.84
N THR A 469 8.57 22.83 36.49
CA THR A 469 7.67 21.80 37.02
C THR A 469 8.23 21.06 38.23
N SER A 470 9.37 21.51 38.77
CA SER A 470 10.12 20.82 39.82
C SER A 470 10.38 19.34 39.47
N PHE A 471 10.72 19.07 38.21
CA PHE A 471 10.99 17.74 37.67
C PHE A 471 9.79 16.77 37.74
N ALA A 472 8.55 17.27 37.86
CA ALA A 472 7.35 16.43 37.88
C ALA A 472 6.92 15.96 36.48
N THR A 473 7.22 16.74 35.44
CA THR A 473 6.81 16.44 34.06
C THR A 473 8.03 16.11 33.22
N ARG A 474 7.95 15.02 32.44
CA ARG A 474 9.02 14.57 31.55
C ARG A 474 8.49 14.31 30.14
N ASN A 475 9.14 14.90 29.14
CA ASN A 475 8.95 14.64 27.72
C ASN A 475 10.28 14.30 27.03
N SER A 476 10.72 13.06 27.16
CA SER A 476 11.96 12.57 26.53
C SER A 476 11.89 12.54 25.00
N SER A 477 10.69 12.51 24.41
CA SER A 477 10.52 12.48 22.96
C SER A 477 10.90 13.80 22.28
N ALA A 478 10.76 14.93 23.00
CA ALA A 478 11.10 16.25 22.47
C ALA A 478 12.62 16.53 22.47
N ARG A 479 13.39 15.78 23.27
CA ARG A 479 14.87 15.82 23.35
C ARG A 479 15.42 17.25 23.49
N GLN A 480 14.81 18.03 24.40
CA GLN A 480 15.13 19.44 24.64
C GLN A 480 16.21 19.64 25.72
N THR A 481 16.65 18.58 26.41
CA THR A 481 17.90 18.59 27.18
C THR A 481 19.08 18.41 26.23
N ILE A 482 19.74 19.51 25.89
CA ILE A 482 20.83 19.57 24.91
C ILE A 482 22.18 19.62 25.64
N ILE A 483 23.08 18.72 25.31
CA ILE A 483 24.49 18.76 25.72
C ILE A 483 25.31 19.09 24.49
N GLN A 484 26.16 20.12 24.55
CA GLN A 484 27.03 20.48 23.43
C GLN A 484 28.41 20.91 23.93
N LYS A 485 29.41 20.81 23.04
CA LYS A 485 30.82 21.08 23.33
C LYS A 485 31.40 22.01 22.27
N SER A 486 31.00 23.28 22.32
CA SER A 486 31.33 24.24 21.25
C SER A 486 32.80 24.67 21.25
N THR A 487 33.43 24.74 22.42
CA THR A 487 34.82 25.19 22.61
C THR A 487 35.61 24.16 23.43
N PRO A 488 36.02 23.02 22.82
CA PRO A 488 36.71 21.96 23.54
C PRO A 488 38.11 22.41 24.03
N THR A 489 38.46 22.07 25.27
CA THR A 489 39.81 22.31 25.85
C THR A 489 40.62 21.02 26.04
N ASP A 490 40.00 19.86 25.86
CA ASP A 490 40.54 18.52 26.10
C ASP A 490 40.67 17.68 24.82
N CYS A 491 40.51 18.30 23.65
CA CYS A 491 40.55 17.61 22.36
C CYS A 491 41.87 17.88 21.64
N GLY A 492 42.74 16.87 21.64
CA GLY A 492 44.04 16.90 20.97
C GLY A 492 44.42 15.52 20.41
N GLY A 493 44.40 15.39 19.08
CA GLY A 493 45.20 14.41 18.33
C GLY A 493 44.87 12.91 18.44
N ALA A 494 43.64 12.51 18.73
CA ALA A 494 43.26 11.09 18.71
C ALA A 494 42.83 10.60 17.30
N LEU A 495 43.04 9.30 17.05
CA LEU A 495 42.64 8.56 15.85
C LEU A 495 41.50 7.57 16.16
N PHE A 496 40.59 7.31 15.21
CA PHE A 496 39.43 6.43 15.37
C PHE A 496 39.87 4.95 15.45
N SER A 497 41.14 4.69 15.14
CA SER A 497 41.86 3.44 15.38
C SER A 497 42.37 3.29 16.82
N GLY A 498 42.29 4.33 17.64
CA GLY A 498 42.62 4.34 19.06
C GLY A 498 41.38 4.50 19.95
N PRO A 499 41.50 4.23 21.26
CA PRO A 499 40.35 4.15 22.16
C PRO A 499 39.72 5.50 22.54
N ASN A 500 40.19 6.65 22.02
CA ASN A 500 39.92 7.93 22.67
C ASN A 500 39.61 9.10 21.71
N PRO A 501 38.60 8.99 20.82
CA PRO A 501 38.13 10.14 20.03
C PRO A 501 37.65 11.27 20.95
N CYS A 502 37.64 12.54 20.51
CA CYS A 502 37.15 13.69 21.29
C CYS A 502 35.63 13.57 21.52
N PRO A 503 35.14 13.15 22.70
CA PRO A 503 33.73 12.96 22.95
C PRO A 503 33.12 14.19 23.61
N THR A 504 31.83 14.40 23.37
CA THR A 504 31.02 15.27 24.25
C THR A 504 30.59 14.53 25.50
N LEU A 505 30.11 13.29 25.33
CA LEU A 505 29.81 12.38 26.43
C LEU A 505 30.61 11.07 26.28
N ARG A 506 31.25 10.63 27.37
CA ARG A 506 32.04 9.42 27.45
C ARG A 506 31.42 8.46 28.47
N ILE A 507 31.31 7.20 28.10
CA ILE A 507 30.99 6.13 29.03
C ILE A 507 32.31 5.58 29.58
N ASP A 508 32.43 5.55 30.90
CA ASP A 508 33.60 5.01 31.57
C ASP A 508 33.69 3.48 31.32
N PRO A 509 34.88 2.93 30.98
CA PRO A 509 35.05 1.49 30.78
C PRO A 509 34.70 0.62 32.00
N ALA A 510 34.68 1.18 33.21
CA ALA A 510 34.30 0.47 34.44
C ALA A 510 32.77 0.31 34.62
N VAL A 511 31.96 0.75 33.65
CA VAL A 511 30.50 0.53 33.66
C VAL A 511 30.18 -0.95 33.44
N THR A 512 30.09 -1.71 34.52
CA THR A 512 29.80 -3.15 34.53
C THR A 512 28.35 -3.50 34.86
N ASN A 513 27.53 -2.51 35.22
CA ASN A 513 26.10 -2.66 35.48
C ASN A 513 25.27 -1.80 34.53
N ALA A 514 23.99 -2.16 34.38
CA ALA A 514 23.04 -1.41 33.57
C ALA A 514 23.00 0.07 34.01
N THR A 515 23.49 0.95 33.13
CA THR A 515 23.58 2.38 33.36
C THR A 515 22.93 3.10 32.18
N TYR A 516 21.96 3.97 32.44
CA TYR A 516 21.12 4.56 31.40
C TYR A 516 21.56 5.98 31.05
N VAL A 517 21.46 6.33 29.77
CA VAL A 517 21.46 7.72 29.29
C VAL A 517 20.26 7.86 28.37
N ASP A 518 19.24 8.61 28.82
CA ASP A 518 17.95 8.68 28.13
C ASP A 518 17.40 10.10 27.98
N GLY A 519 16.89 10.42 26.78
CA GLY A 519 16.14 11.65 26.50
C GLY A 519 16.98 12.90 26.22
N PHE A 520 18.24 12.74 25.83
CA PHE A 520 19.14 13.86 25.52
C PHE A 520 19.27 14.12 24.02
N LYS A 521 19.57 15.37 23.65
CA LYS A 521 20.26 15.71 22.40
C LYS A 521 21.73 15.98 22.72
N ILE A 522 22.65 15.18 22.20
CA ILE A 522 24.09 15.30 22.45
C ILE A 522 24.76 15.68 21.14
N ILE A 523 25.46 16.81 21.12
CA ILE A 523 26.11 17.39 19.95
C ILE A 523 27.63 17.31 20.14
N GLY A 524 28.31 16.64 19.20
CA GLY A 524 29.76 16.50 19.17
C GLY A 524 30.50 17.83 19.06
N ALA A 525 31.78 17.81 19.42
CA ALA A 525 32.60 19.02 19.45
C ALA A 525 32.96 19.55 18.06
N THR A 526 33.27 20.84 17.98
CA THR A 526 33.96 21.42 16.81
C THR A 526 35.48 21.36 17.07
N ASP A 527 36.20 20.53 16.32
CA ASP A 527 37.64 20.28 16.46
C ASP A 527 38.26 20.09 15.05
N SER A 528 39.54 20.37 14.87
CA SER A 528 40.26 20.00 13.65
C SER A 528 40.61 18.50 13.59
N ASN A 529 40.45 17.73 14.66
CA ASN A 529 40.77 16.30 14.69
C ASN A 529 39.51 15.43 14.54
N GLU A 530 39.29 14.50 15.45
CA GLU A 530 38.21 13.53 15.40
C GLU A 530 37.21 13.76 16.51
N THR A 531 35.96 13.99 16.14
CA THR A 531 34.90 14.38 17.07
C THR A 531 33.80 13.33 17.13
N VAL A 532 33.28 13.07 18.32
CA VAL A 532 32.13 12.19 18.52
C VAL A 532 31.13 12.78 19.52
N ALA A 533 29.83 12.58 19.28
CA ALA A 533 28.83 12.98 20.27
C ALA A 533 28.94 12.10 21.52
N VAL A 534 28.91 10.78 21.34
CA VAL A 534 29.03 9.79 22.42
C VAL A 534 30.10 8.74 22.11
N SER A 535 30.99 8.49 23.07
CA SER A 535 31.98 7.40 23.02
C SER A 535 31.68 6.34 24.08
N VAL A 536 31.58 5.08 23.65
CA VAL A 536 31.44 3.91 24.51
C VAL A 536 32.63 3.00 24.30
N ILE A 537 33.46 2.86 25.34
CA ILE A 537 34.65 1.99 25.32
C ILE A 537 34.38 0.88 26.32
N THR A 538 33.93 -0.27 25.85
CA THR A 538 33.36 -1.35 26.68
C THR A 538 32.18 -0.86 27.55
N GLY A 539 31.59 -1.78 28.30
CA GLY A 539 30.60 -1.45 29.32
C GLY A 539 29.15 -1.74 28.94
N LYS A 540 28.30 -1.74 29.97
CA LYS A 540 26.88 -2.16 29.93
C LYS A 540 25.92 -0.97 29.95
N VAL A 541 26.25 0.06 29.17
CA VAL A 541 25.40 1.25 29.02
C VAL A 541 24.16 0.95 28.17
N ILE A 542 23.03 1.53 28.56
CA ILE A 542 21.81 1.57 27.76
C ILE A 542 21.62 3.01 27.29
N LEU A 543 21.92 3.26 26.02
CA LEU A 543 21.63 4.54 25.36
C LEU A 543 20.24 4.43 24.73
N SER A 544 19.26 5.19 25.24
CA SER A 544 17.89 5.14 24.72
C SER A 544 17.26 6.50 24.45
N ASN A 545 16.44 6.59 23.39
CA ASN A 545 15.66 7.80 23.08
C ASN A 545 16.47 9.10 22.94
N ASN A 546 17.75 9.02 22.59
CA ASN A 546 18.59 10.20 22.40
C ASN A 546 18.65 10.66 20.94
N THR A 547 19.00 11.93 20.72
CA THR A 547 19.55 12.41 19.45
C THR A 547 21.04 12.58 19.62
N LEU A 548 21.85 11.82 18.89
CA LEU A 548 23.31 11.93 18.87
C LEU A 548 23.71 12.58 17.54
N GLN A 549 24.33 13.75 17.59
CA GLN A 549 24.75 14.48 16.40
C GLN A 549 26.27 14.65 16.45
N GLY A 550 26.98 14.08 15.47
CA GLY A 550 28.42 14.28 15.36
C GLY A 550 28.76 15.77 15.17
N GLY A 551 29.94 16.16 15.64
CA GLY A 551 30.41 17.54 15.55
C GLY A 551 31.01 17.88 14.19
N THR A 552 32.00 18.78 14.17
CA THR A 552 32.77 19.09 12.96
C THR A 552 34.24 18.72 13.17
N GLY A 553 34.86 18.01 12.23
CA GLY A 553 36.30 17.72 12.25
C GLY A 553 36.82 16.94 11.03
N ASN A 554 38.07 16.47 11.06
CA ASN A 554 38.65 15.63 10.01
C ASN A 554 37.92 14.30 9.86
N LYS A 555 37.48 13.74 10.99
CA LYS A 555 36.54 12.66 11.04
C LYS A 555 35.49 12.94 12.11
N ALA A 556 34.25 12.58 11.85
CA ALA A 556 33.17 12.89 12.79
C ALA A 556 32.18 11.73 12.91
N ALA A 557 31.81 11.39 14.14
CA ALA A 557 30.83 10.33 14.39
C ALA A 557 29.68 10.80 15.29
N GLY A 558 28.47 10.28 15.07
CA GLY A 558 27.39 10.41 16.04
C GLY A 558 27.66 9.55 17.28
N LEU A 559 28.04 8.30 17.05
CA LEU A 559 28.34 7.31 18.09
C LEU A 559 29.59 6.52 17.75
N PHE A 560 30.51 6.42 18.71
CA PHE A 560 31.66 5.54 18.65
C PHE A 560 31.49 4.40 19.66
N LEU A 561 31.61 3.17 19.17
CA LEU A 561 31.51 1.95 19.96
C LEU A 561 32.82 1.18 19.82
N SER A 562 33.47 0.88 20.95
CA SER A 562 34.66 0.04 21.01
C SER A 562 34.42 -1.12 21.96
N ASN A 563 34.58 -2.35 21.47
CA ASN A 563 34.37 -3.59 22.25
C ASN A 563 33.02 -3.62 22.98
N PHE A 564 31.98 -3.09 22.33
CA PHE A 564 30.61 -3.04 22.87
C PHE A 564 29.81 -4.27 22.45
N GLY A 565 29.10 -4.88 23.40
CA GLY A 565 28.22 -6.01 23.16
C GLY A 565 28.13 -6.94 24.37
N GLY A 566 27.16 -7.85 24.33
CA GLY A 566 27.05 -8.91 25.31
C GLY A 566 27.90 -10.13 24.97
N SER A 567 27.81 -11.14 25.84
CA SER A 567 28.54 -12.40 25.70
C SER A 567 27.87 -13.42 24.76
N ASN A 568 26.55 -13.31 24.54
CA ASN A 568 25.74 -14.16 23.67
C ASN A 568 24.37 -13.52 23.39
N THR A 569 23.55 -14.16 22.55
CA THR A 569 22.20 -13.67 22.18
C THR A 569 21.16 -13.67 23.31
N SER A 570 21.44 -14.35 24.43
CA SER A 570 20.56 -14.48 25.59
C SER A 570 21.01 -13.67 26.82
N ASP A 571 22.13 -12.95 26.73
CA ASP A 571 22.68 -12.16 27.83
C ASP A 571 21.78 -10.94 28.10
N THR A 572 21.00 -11.02 29.17
CA THR A 572 20.04 -10.00 29.60
C THR A 572 20.69 -8.80 30.29
N THR A 573 22.00 -8.85 30.51
CA THR A 573 22.76 -7.83 31.25
C THR A 573 23.61 -6.95 30.34
N MET A 574 23.59 -7.20 29.03
CA MET A 574 24.38 -6.44 28.06
C MET A 574 23.92 -4.98 27.93
N GLY A 575 24.85 -4.12 27.52
CA GLY A 575 24.50 -2.78 27.07
C GLY A 575 23.65 -2.82 25.79
N ALA A 576 22.88 -1.75 25.56
CA ALA A 576 21.97 -1.66 24.43
C ALA A 576 21.90 -0.25 23.84
N ILE A 577 21.83 -0.14 22.51
CA ILE A 577 21.54 1.12 21.81
C ILE A 577 20.13 1.02 21.23
N LEU A 578 19.21 1.81 21.76
CA LEU A 578 17.77 1.65 21.54
C LEU A 578 17.07 2.94 21.13
N SER A 579 16.34 2.94 20.02
CA SER A 579 15.45 4.07 19.66
C SER A 579 16.13 5.44 19.60
N ASN A 580 17.43 5.47 19.31
CA ASN A 580 18.17 6.72 19.16
C ASN A 580 18.08 7.23 17.70
N THR A 581 18.15 8.53 17.53
CA THR A 581 18.49 9.16 16.24
C THR A 581 19.96 9.51 16.28
N ILE A 582 20.77 8.89 15.44
CA ILE A 582 22.23 9.01 15.41
C ILE A 582 22.61 9.57 14.05
N THR A 583 23.20 10.75 14.02
CA THR A 583 23.62 11.43 12.79
C THR A 583 25.12 11.69 12.87
N GLY A 584 25.84 11.34 11.81
CA GLY A 584 27.26 11.69 11.67
C GLY A 584 27.47 13.19 11.63
N GLY A 585 28.71 13.61 11.83
CA GLY A 585 29.07 15.02 11.84
C GLY A 585 29.43 15.56 10.46
N SER A 586 29.98 16.77 10.44
CA SER A 586 30.54 17.36 9.23
C SER A 586 32.05 17.19 9.17
N CYS A 587 32.59 17.00 7.96
CA CYS A 587 34.03 17.02 7.75
C CYS A 587 34.44 17.86 6.53
N THR A 588 35.62 18.47 6.60
CA THR A 588 36.10 19.49 5.64
C THR A 588 37.38 19.15 4.86
N PRO A 589 38.34 18.32 5.32
CA PRO A 589 39.52 17.97 4.52
C PRO A 589 39.19 17.09 3.31
N VAL A 590 40.07 17.06 2.30
CA VAL A 590 40.02 16.07 1.22
C VAL A 590 40.12 14.65 1.80
N SER A 591 39.32 13.72 1.27
CA SER A 591 39.23 12.33 1.75
C SER A 591 38.78 12.18 3.21
N CYS A 592 38.03 13.15 3.75
CA CYS A 592 37.49 13.05 5.09
C CYS A 592 36.37 12.01 5.21
N GLU A 593 36.14 11.51 6.42
CA GLU A 593 35.18 10.43 6.68
C GLU A 593 34.21 10.82 7.80
N THR A 594 32.93 10.53 7.62
CA THR A 594 31.90 10.78 8.63
C THR A 594 31.03 9.54 8.82
N TYR A 595 30.61 9.30 10.06
CA TYR A 595 29.95 8.07 10.48
C TYR A 595 28.71 8.36 11.32
N GLY A 596 27.58 7.73 11.03
CA GLY A 596 26.49 7.67 12.01
C GLY A 596 26.98 6.90 13.24
N VAL A 597 27.31 5.63 13.04
CA VAL A 597 27.96 4.76 14.02
C VAL A 597 29.29 4.26 13.49
N PHE A 598 30.34 4.39 14.30
CA PHE A 598 31.62 3.71 14.10
C PHE A 598 31.77 2.60 15.13
N TYR A 599 31.82 1.35 14.69
CA TYR A 599 32.00 0.18 15.55
C TYR A 599 33.37 -0.46 15.34
N PHE A 600 34.14 -0.51 16.43
CA PHE A 600 35.43 -1.17 16.52
C PHE A 600 35.36 -2.34 17.50
N SER A 601 35.95 -3.48 17.15
CA SER A 601 36.18 -4.56 18.10
C SER A 601 37.54 -5.22 17.96
N SER A 602 38.34 -5.17 19.02
CA SER A 602 39.54 -5.99 19.20
C SER A 602 39.28 -7.27 20.00
N THR A 603 38.06 -7.47 20.51
CA THR A 603 37.68 -8.62 21.35
C THR A 603 36.65 -9.50 20.65
N GLY A 604 36.96 -10.80 20.51
CA GLY A 604 36.06 -11.76 19.86
C GLY A 604 34.88 -12.17 20.75
N GLY A 605 33.82 -12.71 20.14
CA GLY A 605 32.67 -13.26 20.88
C GLY A 605 31.71 -12.21 21.45
N LEU A 606 31.76 -10.97 20.97
CA LEU A 606 30.82 -9.92 21.34
C LEU A 606 29.56 -9.93 20.48
N PHE A 607 28.43 -9.63 21.11
CA PHE A 607 27.13 -9.52 20.47
C PHE A 607 26.60 -8.08 20.62
N PRO A 608 26.96 -7.14 19.73
CA PRO A 608 26.50 -5.76 19.79
C PRO A 608 24.97 -5.67 19.62
N PHE A 609 24.30 -5.07 20.59
CA PHE A 609 22.84 -4.93 20.61
C PHE A 609 22.41 -3.52 20.18
N LEU A 610 21.88 -3.41 18.96
CA LEU A 610 21.38 -2.16 18.40
C LEU A 610 20.01 -2.42 17.77
N GLN A 611 18.96 -1.78 18.27
CA GLN A 611 17.59 -1.95 17.77
C GLN A 611 16.79 -0.65 17.69
N SER A 612 15.95 -0.56 16.67
CA SER A 612 15.03 0.56 16.45
C SER A 612 15.71 1.94 16.34
N ASN A 613 17.01 1.99 16.05
CA ASN A 613 17.71 3.25 15.87
C ASN A 613 17.51 3.78 14.45
N THR A 614 17.49 5.09 14.30
CA THR A 614 17.69 5.77 13.01
C THR A 614 19.11 6.27 12.97
N ILE A 615 19.93 5.66 12.12
CA ILE A 615 21.35 5.94 11.97
C ILE A 615 21.54 6.60 10.60
N THR A 616 22.22 7.73 10.54
CA THR A 616 22.45 8.48 9.29
C THR A 616 23.89 8.96 9.23
N GLY A 617 24.58 8.70 8.12
CA GLY A 617 25.91 9.24 7.87
C GLY A 617 25.89 10.77 7.83
N GLY A 618 27.02 11.41 8.11
CA GLY A 618 27.11 12.86 8.11
C GLY A 618 27.32 13.46 6.72
N THR A 619 27.77 14.70 6.69
CA THR A 619 27.94 15.50 5.47
C THR A 619 29.39 15.92 5.25
N CYS A 620 29.77 16.07 4.00
CA CYS A 620 31.08 16.61 3.60
C CYS A 620 30.98 17.23 2.20
N SER A 621 31.90 18.14 1.89
CA SER A 621 31.90 18.90 0.64
C SER A 621 33.24 18.86 -0.09
N SER A 622 34.17 18.02 0.35
CA SER A 622 35.53 17.90 -0.17
C SER A 622 35.68 16.69 -1.09
N LEU A 623 36.65 16.73 -2.01
CA LEU A 623 36.93 15.61 -2.92
C LEU A 623 37.19 14.32 -2.14
N SER A 624 36.76 13.19 -2.70
CA SER A 624 36.94 11.84 -2.13
C SER A 624 36.36 11.62 -0.74
N CYS A 625 35.47 12.50 -0.28
CA CYS A 625 34.90 12.40 1.06
C CYS A 625 33.88 11.25 1.16
N LYS A 626 33.82 10.61 2.33
CA LYS A 626 33.02 9.41 2.55
C LYS A 626 32.08 9.56 3.71
N SER A 627 30.83 9.14 3.52
CA SER A 627 29.81 9.17 4.55
C SER A 627 29.17 7.80 4.75
N TYR A 628 29.30 7.28 5.97
CA TYR A 628 28.83 5.96 6.35
C TYR A 628 27.69 6.09 7.36
N GLY A 629 26.57 5.39 7.13
CA GLY A 629 25.56 5.22 8.18
C GLY A 629 26.13 4.41 9.34
N PHE A 630 26.53 3.19 9.04
CA PHE A 630 27.19 2.29 9.99
C PHE A 630 28.50 1.78 9.39
N TYR A 631 29.60 2.03 10.08
CA TYR A 631 30.93 1.56 9.69
C TYR A 631 31.46 0.58 10.72
N LEU A 632 31.86 -0.60 10.28
CA LEU A 632 32.43 -1.64 11.13
C LEU A 632 33.82 -2.03 10.65
N VAL A 633 34.76 -2.02 11.60
CA VAL A 633 36.11 -2.55 11.42
C VAL A 633 36.50 -3.29 12.69
N THR A 634 37.04 -4.50 12.57
CA THR A 634 37.37 -5.33 13.75
C THR A 634 38.75 -5.95 13.58
N ALA A 635 39.38 -6.34 14.68
CA ALA A 635 40.52 -7.27 14.68
C ALA A 635 40.09 -8.67 15.18
N SER A 636 38.79 -8.86 15.37
CA SER A 636 38.18 -9.99 16.05
C SER A 636 36.82 -10.33 15.43
N SER A 637 36.15 -11.36 15.95
CA SER A 637 34.90 -11.93 15.42
C SER A 637 33.66 -11.59 16.26
N PRO A 638 33.11 -10.36 16.21
CA PRO A 638 31.80 -10.10 16.78
C PRO A 638 30.70 -10.75 15.92
N ASP A 639 29.59 -11.08 16.58
CA ASP A 639 28.39 -11.63 15.94
C ASP A 639 27.30 -10.54 15.85
N LEU A 640 26.92 -10.19 14.62
CA LEU A 640 26.02 -9.06 14.35
C LEU A 640 24.52 -9.39 14.47
N THR A 641 24.17 -10.61 14.93
CA THR A 641 22.78 -11.12 14.97
C THR A 641 21.80 -10.23 15.75
N LEU A 642 22.29 -9.43 16.70
CA LEU A 642 21.47 -8.54 17.53
C LEU A 642 21.30 -7.11 16.96
N ILE A 643 21.87 -6.83 15.77
CA ILE A 643 21.64 -5.58 15.02
C ILE A 643 20.44 -5.78 14.09
N ARG A 644 19.26 -5.35 14.54
CA ARG A 644 17.99 -5.57 13.82
C ARG A 644 17.02 -4.41 14.00
N TYR A 645 16.08 -4.25 13.07
CA TYR A 645 15.03 -3.23 13.10
C TYR A 645 15.55 -1.79 13.12
N ASN A 646 16.79 -1.56 12.69
CA ASN A 646 17.33 -0.21 12.54
C ASN A 646 17.02 0.32 11.13
N THR A 647 16.90 1.65 11.04
CA THR A 647 17.00 2.39 9.78
C THR A 647 18.43 2.92 9.67
N ILE A 648 19.18 2.51 8.66
CA ILE A 648 20.60 2.85 8.48
C ILE A 648 20.77 3.54 7.13
N ASN A 649 21.09 4.83 7.15
CA ASN A 649 21.20 5.67 5.97
C ASN A 649 22.64 6.15 5.77
N GLY A 650 23.15 6.10 4.54
CA GLY A 650 24.34 6.85 4.15
C GLY A 650 24.08 8.36 4.16
N GLY A 651 25.13 9.18 4.13
CA GLY A 651 24.99 10.64 4.09
C GLY A 651 24.56 11.18 2.72
N THR A 652 24.01 12.38 2.71
CA THR A 652 23.65 13.09 1.46
C THR A 652 24.79 14.03 1.08
N LEU A 653 25.58 13.62 0.08
CA LEU A 653 26.68 14.36 -0.50
C LEU A 653 26.29 14.86 -1.90
N SER A 654 27.11 15.71 -2.52
CA SER A 654 26.93 16.05 -3.92
C SER A 654 27.27 14.87 -4.83
N SER A 655 26.38 14.52 -5.75
CA SER A 655 26.63 13.44 -6.73
C SER A 655 27.69 13.78 -7.77
N SER A 656 28.04 15.07 -7.93
CA SER A 656 29.08 15.53 -8.84
C SER A 656 30.46 15.61 -8.17
N LEU A 657 30.57 15.28 -6.89
CA LEU A 657 31.80 15.40 -6.13
C LEU A 657 32.68 14.16 -6.38
N SER A 658 33.75 14.34 -7.15
CA SER A 658 34.60 13.22 -7.56
C SER A 658 35.23 12.50 -6.36
N GLY A 659 35.23 11.16 -6.43
CA GLY A 659 35.67 10.23 -5.41
C GLY A 659 34.71 10.07 -4.23
N SER A 660 33.61 10.83 -4.18
CA SER A 660 32.72 10.82 -3.02
C SER A 660 31.95 9.50 -2.91
N GLU A 661 31.77 9.04 -1.67
CA GLU A 661 31.09 7.78 -1.39
C GLU A 661 30.06 7.94 -0.28
N SER A 662 28.84 7.44 -0.51
CA SER A 662 27.79 7.36 0.51
C SER A 662 27.39 5.90 0.69
N VAL A 663 27.58 5.37 1.90
CA VAL A 663 27.30 3.96 2.21
C VAL A 663 26.36 3.85 3.40
N GLY A 664 25.28 3.05 3.26
CA GLY A 664 24.40 2.74 4.38
C GLY A 664 25.12 1.92 5.45
N LEU A 665 25.49 0.69 5.10
CA LEU A 665 26.24 -0.23 5.96
C LEU A 665 27.57 -0.63 5.31
N HIS A 666 28.68 -0.42 6.00
CA HIS A 666 30.01 -0.83 5.55
C HIS A 666 30.66 -1.78 6.56
N ILE A 667 31.01 -2.98 6.11
CA ILE A 667 31.72 -4.00 6.89
C ILE A 667 33.09 -4.20 6.25
N ASN A 668 34.14 -3.84 6.98
CA ASN A 668 35.52 -3.88 6.49
C ASN A 668 36.38 -4.89 7.29
N ASN A 669 35.88 -6.10 7.49
CA ASN A 669 36.66 -7.18 8.11
C ASN A 669 36.11 -8.58 7.78
N ASN A 670 37.00 -9.57 7.61
CA ASN A 670 36.66 -10.95 7.24
C ASN A 670 36.30 -11.84 8.43
N SER A 671 36.58 -11.39 9.66
CA SER A 671 36.40 -12.17 10.89
C SER A 671 35.00 -12.03 11.49
N VAL A 672 34.12 -11.23 10.91
CA VAL A 672 32.75 -11.04 11.42
C VAL A 672 31.93 -12.33 11.30
N ALA A 673 31.14 -12.63 12.32
CA ALA A 673 30.28 -13.81 12.39
C ALA A 673 28.78 -13.43 12.42
N GLY A 674 27.94 -14.45 12.34
CA GLY A 674 26.50 -14.32 12.50
C GLY A 674 25.81 -13.74 11.27
N LYS A 675 24.76 -12.96 11.50
CA LYS A 675 23.89 -12.43 10.45
C LYS A 675 23.40 -11.03 10.78
N ILE A 676 23.00 -10.27 9.76
CA ILE A 676 22.27 -9.01 9.96
C ILE A 676 20.96 -9.08 9.18
N TYR A 677 19.81 -8.88 9.83
CA TYR A 677 18.49 -9.04 9.21
C TYR A 677 17.44 -8.13 9.87
N GLY A 678 16.33 -7.88 9.17
CA GLY A 678 15.24 -7.05 9.66
C GLY A 678 15.54 -5.55 9.71
N ASN A 679 16.62 -5.07 9.07
CA ASN A 679 16.95 -3.64 8.99
C ASN A 679 16.46 -3.03 7.66
N SER A 680 16.24 -1.71 7.68
CA SER A 680 16.11 -0.88 6.47
C SER A 680 17.43 -0.15 6.25
N ILE A 681 18.12 -0.45 5.16
CA ILE A 681 19.46 0.06 4.87
C ILE A 681 19.40 0.82 3.55
N SER A 682 19.71 2.11 3.58
CA SER A 682 19.76 2.95 2.38
C SER A 682 21.12 3.60 2.26
N ALA A 683 21.66 3.69 1.06
CA ALA A 683 22.67 4.70 0.77
C ALA A 683 22.03 6.09 0.71
N GLY A 684 22.84 7.14 0.72
CA GLY A 684 22.40 8.50 0.46
C GLY A 684 22.66 8.93 -0.99
N THR A 685 23.28 10.10 -1.15
CA THR A 685 23.67 10.63 -2.47
C THR A 685 25.19 10.82 -2.50
N ALA A 686 25.86 10.43 -3.58
CA ALA A 686 27.30 10.64 -3.80
C ALA A 686 27.67 10.30 -5.26
N GLU A 687 28.93 10.46 -5.68
CA GLU A 687 29.37 9.93 -6.98
C GLU A 687 29.22 8.40 -7.03
N THR A 688 29.61 7.73 -5.93
CA THR A 688 29.36 6.30 -5.69
C THR A 688 28.43 6.11 -4.50
N SER A 689 27.25 5.55 -4.75
CA SER A 689 26.23 5.31 -3.72
C SER A 689 26.04 3.80 -3.49
N VAL A 690 26.08 3.35 -2.22
CA VAL A 690 26.08 1.91 -1.89
C VAL A 690 25.19 1.60 -0.68
N GLY A 691 24.19 0.75 -0.83
CA GLY A 691 23.33 0.35 0.29
C GLY A 691 24.14 -0.42 1.35
N VAL A 692 24.68 -1.58 0.96
CA VAL A 692 25.57 -2.40 1.78
C VAL A 692 26.89 -2.64 1.06
N SER A 693 28.01 -2.40 1.74
CA SER A 693 29.35 -2.68 1.24
C SER A 693 30.04 -3.69 2.16
N LEU A 694 30.40 -4.86 1.62
CA LEU A 694 31.21 -5.88 2.27
C LEU A 694 32.61 -5.79 1.67
N GLY A 695 33.52 -5.08 2.34
CA GLY A 695 34.82 -4.67 1.78
C GLY A 695 35.81 -5.81 1.55
N VAL A 696 35.61 -6.97 2.17
CA VAL A 696 36.52 -8.13 2.13
C VAL A 696 35.71 -9.43 2.09
N ALA A 697 36.40 -10.58 1.94
CA ALA A 697 35.74 -11.88 1.91
C ALA A 697 35.05 -12.16 3.25
N MET A 698 33.72 -12.23 3.24
CA MET A 698 32.94 -12.47 4.45
C MET A 698 32.90 -13.96 4.74
N GLY A 699 33.64 -14.42 5.76
CA GLY A 699 33.76 -15.84 6.11
C GLY A 699 32.42 -16.52 6.37
N SER A 700 31.97 -16.57 7.63
CA SER A 700 30.70 -17.18 8.01
C SER A 700 29.53 -16.19 8.11
N PHE A 701 29.79 -14.90 7.91
CA PHE A 701 28.79 -13.85 7.99
C PHE A 701 27.78 -13.92 6.83
N ALA A 702 26.50 -13.71 7.15
CA ALA A 702 25.42 -13.62 6.18
C ALA A 702 24.66 -12.29 6.25
N LEU A 703 24.43 -11.68 5.08
CA LEU A 703 23.46 -10.61 4.93
C LEU A 703 22.06 -11.22 4.81
N GLY A 704 21.29 -11.20 5.90
CA GLY A 704 19.99 -11.85 6.02
C GLY A 704 20.05 -13.27 6.60
N ASP A 705 18.88 -13.85 6.81
CA ASP A 705 18.68 -15.15 7.44
C ASP A 705 18.01 -16.13 6.48
N ASN A 706 18.73 -17.18 6.11
CA ASN A 706 18.20 -18.22 5.23
C ASN A 706 17.23 -19.18 5.93
N SER A 707 17.37 -19.40 7.25
CA SER A 707 16.52 -20.36 7.96
C SER A 707 15.16 -19.76 8.29
N LEU A 708 15.13 -18.51 8.77
CA LEU A 708 13.89 -17.79 9.08
C LEU A 708 13.27 -17.10 7.86
N LYS A 709 13.90 -17.17 6.69
CA LYS A 709 13.51 -16.43 5.47
C LYS A 709 13.28 -14.94 5.74
N SER A 710 14.14 -14.36 6.58
CA SER A 710 14.05 -12.98 7.05
C SER A 710 15.29 -12.22 6.61
N GLY A 711 15.12 -11.10 5.92
CA GLY A 711 16.24 -10.31 5.43
C GLY A 711 16.07 -8.82 5.69
N ASN A 712 16.91 -8.03 5.04
CA ASN A 712 16.89 -6.57 5.10
C ASN A 712 16.19 -6.00 3.87
N THR A 713 15.72 -4.76 3.99
CA THR A 713 15.41 -3.93 2.83
C THR A 713 16.64 -3.08 2.55
N VAL A 714 17.18 -3.15 1.33
CA VAL A 714 18.42 -2.47 0.93
C VAL A 714 18.16 -1.58 -0.28
N TYR A 715 18.54 -0.31 -0.20
CA TYR A 715 18.41 0.67 -1.28
C TYR A 715 19.76 1.32 -1.62
N GLY A 716 20.13 1.30 -2.90
CA GLY A 716 21.43 1.78 -3.37
C GLY A 716 21.59 3.30 -3.43
N GLY A 717 20.52 4.07 -3.22
CA GLY A 717 20.58 5.55 -3.18
C GLY A 717 20.62 6.21 -4.55
N VAL A 718 21.30 7.37 -4.61
CA VAL A 718 21.48 8.17 -5.82
C VAL A 718 22.97 8.36 -6.11
N GLY A 719 23.45 7.75 -7.19
CA GLY A 719 24.83 7.84 -7.65
C GLY A 719 25.02 8.87 -8.77
N GLY A 720 26.17 9.52 -8.81
CA GLY A 720 26.61 10.33 -9.95
C GLY A 720 27.19 9.51 -11.09
N LEU A 721 27.84 8.38 -10.77
CA LEU A 721 28.37 7.40 -11.74
C LEU A 721 27.88 5.99 -11.44
N PHE A 722 27.85 5.63 -10.15
CA PHE A 722 27.56 4.27 -9.72
C PHE A 722 26.58 4.24 -8.56
N SER A 723 25.64 3.31 -8.63
CA SER A 723 24.77 2.97 -7.51
C SER A 723 24.69 1.46 -7.33
N TYR A 724 24.80 1.00 -6.09
CA TYR A 724 24.82 -0.42 -5.73
C TYR A 724 23.84 -0.70 -4.60
N GLY A 725 23.01 -1.74 -4.73
CA GLY A 725 22.27 -2.28 -3.59
C GLY A 725 23.25 -2.94 -2.61
N VAL A 726 23.93 -4.00 -3.07
CA VAL A 726 24.97 -4.71 -2.32
C VAL A 726 26.26 -4.77 -3.13
N ARG A 727 27.39 -4.33 -2.55
CA ARG A 727 28.72 -4.41 -3.14
C ARG A 727 29.61 -5.32 -2.30
N MET A 728 29.98 -6.48 -2.84
CA MET A 728 30.79 -7.49 -2.16
C MET A 728 31.96 -7.95 -3.04
N PRO A 729 33.06 -7.17 -3.17
CA PRO A 729 34.12 -7.44 -4.14
C PRO A 729 34.79 -8.82 -4.02
N ALA A 730 34.73 -9.45 -2.84
CA ALA A 730 35.34 -10.75 -2.57
C ALA A 730 34.31 -11.86 -2.26
N GLY A 731 33.07 -11.69 -2.71
CA GLY A 731 31.99 -12.64 -2.49
C GLY A 731 31.36 -12.55 -1.10
N GLY A 732 30.39 -13.43 -0.83
CA GLY A 732 29.63 -13.43 0.41
C GLY A 732 28.30 -14.17 0.31
N SER A 733 27.62 -14.23 1.45
CA SER A 733 26.31 -14.87 1.62
C SER A 733 25.22 -13.81 1.76
N VAL A 734 24.21 -13.85 0.88
CA VAL A 734 23.10 -12.89 0.82
C VAL A 734 21.78 -13.64 0.72
N PHE A 735 20.94 -13.54 1.77
CA PHE A 735 19.75 -14.37 1.92
C PHE A 735 18.48 -13.57 2.25
N SER A 736 17.39 -13.86 1.54
CA SER A 736 16.05 -13.39 1.91
C SER A 736 15.87 -11.86 1.97
N ASN A 737 16.74 -11.09 1.30
CA ASN A 737 16.68 -9.63 1.30
C ASN A 737 15.80 -9.09 0.16
N SER A 738 15.33 -7.85 0.33
CA SER A 738 14.80 -7.04 -0.76
C SER A 738 15.82 -5.96 -1.12
N ILE A 739 16.42 -6.03 -2.30
CA ILE A 739 17.58 -5.23 -2.71
C ILE A 739 17.22 -4.40 -3.95
N HIS A 740 17.50 -3.11 -3.90
CA HIS A 740 17.29 -2.17 -4.99
C HIS A 740 18.59 -1.43 -5.32
N GLY A 741 19.01 -1.45 -6.59
CA GLY A 741 20.30 -0.92 -7.03
C GLY A 741 20.44 0.60 -7.03
N GLY A 742 19.33 1.33 -6.92
CA GLY A 742 19.28 2.79 -6.80
C GLY A 742 19.15 3.48 -8.16
N ASN A 743 19.55 4.75 -8.23
CA ASN A 743 19.40 5.56 -9.45
C ASN A 743 20.72 6.24 -9.81
N VAL A 744 21.02 6.31 -11.11
CA VAL A 744 22.14 7.10 -11.63
C VAL A 744 21.66 7.89 -12.84
N THR A 745 21.99 9.18 -12.89
CA THR A 745 21.87 10.01 -14.09
C THR A 745 23.20 10.70 -14.35
N SER A 746 23.80 10.46 -15.51
CA SER A 746 25.17 10.92 -15.79
C SER A 746 25.43 11.22 -17.27
N SER A 747 26.28 12.19 -17.56
CA SER A 747 26.83 12.44 -18.90
C SER A 747 28.06 11.57 -19.19
N SER A 748 28.72 11.05 -18.16
CA SER A 748 30.00 10.34 -18.28
C SER A 748 29.86 8.84 -18.24
N SER A 749 29.10 8.28 -17.30
CA SER A 749 28.74 6.85 -17.26
C SER A 749 27.61 6.66 -16.26
N ALA A 750 26.57 5.93 -16.65
CA ALA A 750 25.44 5.65 -15.76
C ALA A 750 25.34 4.14 -15.52
N THR A 751 25.68 3.68 -14.31
CA THR A 751 25.63 2.26 -13.97
C THR A 751 24.94 1.99 -12.63
N THR A 752 23.93 1.13 -12.65
CA THR A 752 23.23 0.65 -11.45
C THR A 752 23.38 -0.86 -11.29
N ARG A 753 23.52 -1.34 -10.05
CA ARG A 753 23.66 -2.76 -9.73
C ARG A 753 22.82 -3.14 -8.51
N GLY A 754 22.04 -4.20 -8.60
CA GLY A 754 21.38 -4.82 -7.45
C GLY A 754 22.43 -5.43 -6.53
N ILE A 755 23.15 -6.44 -7.02
CA ILE A 755 24.28 -7.06 -6.33
C ILE A 755 25.51 -7.09 -7.25
N TYR A 756 26.67 -6.73 -6.70
CA TYR A 756 27.96 -6.77 -7.36
C TYR A 756 28.98 -7.62 -6.61
N SER A 757 29.71 -8.48 -7.33
CA SER A 757 30.89 -9.20 -6.83
C SER A 757 32.00 -9.21 -7.87
N ALA A 758 33.26 -8.98 -7.45
CA ALA A 758 34.40 -9.00 -8.37
C ALA A 758 35.11 -10.37 -8.44
N SER A 759 35.01 -11.15 -7.35
CA SER A 759 35.54 -12.52 -7.22
C SER A 759 34.94 -13.21 -6.00
N GLY A 760 35.36 -14.44 -5.71
CA GLY A 760 35.03 -15.15 -4.47
C GLY A 760 33.82 -16.08 -4.57
N VAL A 761 33.47 -16.72 -3.45
CA VAL A 761 32.29 -17.59 -3.36
C VAL A 761 31.06 -16.73 -3.14
N VAL A 762 30.03 -16.90 -3.96
CA VAL A 762 28.75 -16.22 -3.80
C VAL A 762 27.64 -17.21 -3.48
N SER A 763 26.91 -16.94 -2.41
CA SER A 763 25.71 -17.70 -2.02
C SER A 763 24.54 -16.73 -1.96
N ILE A 764 23.77 -16.65 -3.04
CA ILE A 764 22.69 -15.68 -3.21
C ILE A 764 21.37 -16.45 -3.25
N ASN A 765 20.64 -16.46 -2.13
CA ASN A 765 19.44 -17.29 -2.03
C ASN A 765 18.19 -16.51 -1.59
N ASN A 766 17.05 -16.79 -2.23
CA ASN A 766 15.73 -16.28 -1.81
C ASN A 766 15.59 -14.74 -1.76
N ASN A 767 16.39 -14.01 -2.54
CA ASN A 767 16.34 -12.54 -2.55
C ASN A 767 15.37 -12.01 -3.62
N ARG A 768 14.82 -10.82 -3.39
CA ARG A 768 14.22 -9.97 -4.42
C ARG A 768 15.25 -8.91 -4.79
N ILE A 769 15.64 -8.85 -6.05
CA ILE A 769 16.76 -8.02 -6.52
C ILE A 769 16.29 -7.19 -7.71
N TYR A 770 16.35 -5.87 -7.58
CA TYR A 770 16.10 -4.92 -8.64
C TYR A 770 17.38 -4.15 -8.95
N GLY A 771 17.81 -4.15 -10.22
CA GLY A 771 19.10 -3.60 -10.62
C GLY A 771 19.23 -2.08 -10.53
N GLY A 772 18.11 -1.35 -10.49
CA GLY A 772 18.09 0.12 -10.39
C GLY A 772 17.62 0.81 -11.67
N ASN A 773 17.84 2.12 -11.74
CA ASN A 773 17.55 2.95 -12.91
C ASN A 773 18.80 3.72 -13.34
N ALA A 774 19.34 3.39 -14.51
CA ALA A 774 20.48 4.07 -15.09
C ALA A 774 20.06 4.94 -16.28
N THR A 775 20.36 6.24 -16.25
CA THR A 775 20.11 7.18 -17.35
C THR A 775 21.41 7.85 -17.81
N ALA A 776 21.89 7.52 -19.00
CA ALA A 776 23.02 8.19 -19.63
C ALA A 776 22.54 9.36 -20.51
N THR A 777 23.27 10.47 -20.50
CA THR A 777 22.94 11.70 -21.26
C THR A 777 24.05 12.18 -22.19
N GLY A 778 25.25 11.57 -22.14
CA GLY A 778 26.39 11.90 -22.98
C GLY A 778 26.77 10.79 -23.97
N SER A 779 28.05 10.68 -24.29
CA SER A 779 28.56 9.73 -25.29
C SER A 779 28.78 8.30 -24.77
N SER A 780 28.49 8.04 -23.50
CA SER A 780 28.72 6.75 -22.85
C SER A 780 27.45 5.92 -22.75
N ALA A 781 27.64 4.61 -22.66
CA ALA A 781 26.55 3.68 -22.50
C ALA A 781 25.91 3.75 -21.09
N SER A 782 24.65 3.33 -21.01
CA SER A 782 23.93 3.13 -19.74
C SER A 782 23.83 1.65 -19.43
N PHE A 783 23.99 1.29 -18.17
CA PHE A 783 23.98 -0.10 -17.72
C PHE A 783 23.14 -0.29 -16.46
N SER A 784 22.26 -1.29 -16.45
CA SER A 784 21.60 -1.74 -15.24
C SER A 784 21.71 -3.26 -15.08
N TYR A 785 22.16 -3.70 -13.91
CA TYR A 785 22.40 -5.11 -13.59
C TYR A 785 21.57 -5.53 -12.37
N GLY A 786 20.81 -6.62 -12.47
CA GLY A 786 20.26 -7.27 -11.28
C GLY A 786 21.41 -7.90 -10.48
N LEU A 787 22.14 -8.80 -11.13
CA LEU A 787 23.41 -9.36 -10.65
C LEU A 787 24.55 -9.03 -11.62
N ASP A 788 25.69 -8.61 -11.09
CA ASP A 788 26.97 -8.47 -11.81
C ASP A 788 28.07 -9.19 -11.02
N ILE A 789 28.38 -10.42 -11.43
CA ILE A 789 29.27 -11.34 -10.69
C ILE A 789 30.46 -11.72 -11.58
N SER A 790 31.65 -11.28 -11.21
CA SER A 790 32.89 -11.67 -11.87
C SER A 790 33.63 -12.76 -11.11
N SER A 791 34.29 -13.66 -11.84
CA SER A 791 35.19 -14.70 -11.33
C SER A 791 34.62 -15.49 -10.12
N PRO A 792 33.38 -16.02 -10.21
CA PRO A 792 32.81 -16.80 -9.12
C PRO A 792 33.68 -18.04 -8.85
N SER A 793 33.92 -18.30 -7.56
CA SER A 793 34.69 -19.45 -7.09
C SER A 793 33.81 -20.70 -6.97
N ALA A 794 34.44 -21.88 -6.88
CA ALA A 794 33.72 -23.15 -6.76
C ALA A 794 32.76 -23.10 -5.57
N THR A 795 31.65 -23.85 -5.66
CA THR A 795 30.54 -23.87 -4.69
C THR A 795 29.63 -22.64 -4.72
N SER A 796 29.83 -21.70 -5.65
CA SER A 796 28.90 -20.58 -5.82
C SER A 796 27.51 -21.07 -6.27
N ILE A 797 26.48 -20.53 -5.62
CA ILE A 797 25.07 -20.91 -5.80
C ILE A 797 24.21 -19.65 -5.90
N VAL A 798 23.32 -19.64 -6.89
CA VAL A 798 22.24 -18.66 -7.05
C VAL A 798 20.92 -19.42 -7.12
N ASP A 799 20.15 -19.38 -6.03
CA ASP A 799 18.95 -20.18 -5.84
C ASP A 799 17.73 -19.39 -5.34
N GLY A 800 16.56 -19.64 -5.93
CA GLY A 800 15.29 -19.14 -5.39
C GLY A 800 15.12 -17.61 -5.46
N ASN A 801 15.90 -16.91 -6.29
CA ASN A 801 15.84 -15.45 -6.34
C ASN A 801 14.83 -14.96 -7.38
N HIS A 802 14.22 -13.80 -7.11
CA HIS A 802 13.57 -13.00 -8.13
C HIS A 802 14.46 -11.81 -8.46
N ILE A 803 14.98 -11.79 -9.69
CA ILE A 803 15.97 -10.85 -10.17
C ILE A 803 15.38 -10.07 -11.34
N SER A 804 15.45 -8.75 -11.28
CA SER A 804 15.17 -7.86 -12.41
C SER A 804 16.35 -6.94 -12.62
N ALA A 805 16.76 -6.74 -13.87
CA ALA A 805 17.78 -5.77 -14.21
C ALA A 805 17.37 -4.33 -13.91
N GLY A 806 16.07 -4.05 -13.78
CA GLY A 806 15.55 -2.69 -13.72
C GLY A 806 15.59 -1.98 -15.06
N ASN A 807 15.90 -0.69 -15.06
CA ASN A 807 15.79 0.16 -16.24
C ASN A 807 17.14 0.76 -16.65
N SER A 808 17.42 0.71 -17.94
CA SER A 808 18.53 1.44 -18.56
C SER A 808 17.98 2.33 -19.67
N ARG A 809 18.42 3.58 -19.72
CA ARG A 809 18.01 4.54 -20.74
C ARG A 809 19.21 5.34 -21.22
N ASN A 810 19.39 5.41 -22.53
CA ASN A 810 20.37 6.31 -23.14
C ASN A 810 19.68 7.44 -23.90
N ASN A 811 19.81 8.66 -23.37
CA ASN A 811 19.35 9.89 -24.02
C ASN A 811 20.45 10.57 -24.84
N GLY A 812 21.68 10.05 -24.80
CA GLY A 812 22.83 10.59 -25.50
C GLY A 812 23.15 9.81 -26.78
N THR A 813 24.44 9.60 -27.03
CA THR A 813 24.94 9.07 -28.30
C THR A 813 25.64 7.71 -28.12
N SER A 814 25.00 6.79 -27.40
CA SER A 814 25.55 5.46 -27.14
C SER A 814 24.47 4.43 -26.84
N ASN A 815 24.90 3.20 -26.57
CA ASN A 815 24.04 2.04 -26.35
C ASN A 815 23.39 2.05 -24.95
N SER A 816 22.32 1.27 -24.79
CA SER A 816 21.68 1.00 -23.50
C SER A 816 21.62 -0.50 -23.25
N PHE A 817 22.03 -0.92 -22.05
CA PHE A 817 22.10 -2.33 -21.69
C PHE A 817 21.40 -2.61 -20.35
N THR A 818 20.64 -3.69 -20.33
CA THR A 818 20.12 -4.29 -19.10
C THR A 818 20.46 -5.77 -19.03
N PHE A 819 20.86 -6.22 -17.84
CA PHE A 819 21.21 -7.60 -17.54
C PHE A 819 20.50 -8.06 -16.28
N GLY A 820 19.64 -9.07 -16.38
CA GLY A 820 19.01 -9.68 -15.21
C GLY A 820 20.10 -10.26 -14.31
N ALA A 821 20.89 -11.18 -14.84
CA ALA A 821 22.10 -11.67 -14.24
C ALA A 821 23.24 -11.74 -15.25
N TYR A 822 24.37 -11.13 -14.91
CA TYR A 822 25.59 -11.15 -15.69
C TYR A 822 26.71 -11.82 -14.90
N PHE A 823 27.31 -12.86 -15.48
CA PHE A 823 28.51 -13.47 -14.95
C PHE A 823 29.67 -13.32 -15.93
N ASN A 824 30.82 -12.95 -15.41
CA ASN A 824 32.02 -12.71 -16.21
C ASN A 824 33.19 -13.57 -15.73
N SER A 825 33.97 -14.10 -16.66
CA SER A 825 35.16 -14.91 -16.38
C SER A 825 34.84 -16.10 -15.46
N VAL A 826 33.81 -16.87 -15.81
CA VAL A 826 33.40 -18.06 -15.04
C VAL A 826 34.44 -19.17 -15.24
N SER A 827 35.34 -19.31 -14.27
CA SER A 827 36.47 -20.25 -14.30
C SER A 827 36.34 -21.37 -13.26
N SER A 828 35.14 -21.61 -12.73
CA SER A 828 34.85 -22.67 -11.77
C SER A 828 33.39 -23.12 -11.86
N SER A 829 33.02 -24.19 -11.14
CA SER A 829 31.64 -24.70 -11.17
C SER A 829 30.66 -23.70 -10.52
N LEU A 830 29.56 -23.43 -11.24
CA LEU A 830 28.50 -22.50 -10.85
C LEU A 830 27.14 -23.18 -10.99
N ASN A 831 26.28 -23.03 -9.98
CA ASN A 831 24.90 -23.53 -10.00
C ASN A 831 23.91 -22.37 -9.96
N ILE A 832 23.03 -22.30 -10.96
CA ILE A 832 21.97 -21.30 -11.09
C ILE A 832 20.65 -22.05 -11.25
N TYR A 833 19.80 -22.05 -10.23
CA TYR A 833 18.54 -22.78 -10.30
C TYR A 833 17.39 -22.13 -9.52
N ASN A 834 16.16 -22.50 -9.86
CA ASN A 834 14.94 -21.96 -9.21
C ASN A 834 14.84 -20.42 -9.21
N ASN A 835 15.47 -19.72 -10.16
CA ASN A 835 15.39 -18.26 -10.21
C ASN A 835 14.35 -17.79 -11.23
N MET A 836 13.67 -16.71 -10.89
CA MET A 836 12.98 -15.85 -11.84
C MET A 836 13.91 -14.71 -12.23
N ILE A 837 14.30 -14.63 -13.51
CA ILE A 837 15.25 -13.64 -13.98
C ILE A 837 14.59 -12.83 -15.09
N ASP A 838 14.47 -11.52 -14.88
CA ASP A 838 13.96 -10.54 -15.83
C ASP A 838 15.11 -9.63 -16.29
N GLY A 839 15.39 -9.63 -17.59
CA GLY A 839 16.41 -8.80 -18.19
C GLY A 839 16.14 -7.29 -18.14
N GLY A 840 14.98 -6.86 -17.65
CA GLY A 840 14.64 -5.45 -17.41
C GLY A 840 14.14 -4.72 -18.64
N THR A 841 14.28 -3.38 -18.65
CA THR A 841 13.87 -2.54 -19.77
C THR A 841 15.04 -1.66 -20.20
N CYS A 842 15.44 -1.78 -21.47
CA CYS A 842 16.32 -0.79 -22.10
C CYS A 842 15.48 0.19 -22.95
N SER A 843 15.96 1.42 -23.16
CA SER A 843 15.34 2.39 -24.07
C SER A 843 16.35 3.40 -24.62
N LEU A 844 16.05 3.96 -25.80
CA LEU A 844 16.92 4.91 -26.50
C LEU A 844 16.15 6.18 -26.89
N ALA A 845 16.82 7.33 -26.84
CA ALA A 845 16.30 8.54 -27.50
C ALA A 845 16.71 8.63 -28.99
N ASN A 846 17.79 7.93 -29.38
CA ASN A 846 18.32 7.91 -30.73
C ASN A 846 18.43 6.47 -31.23
N SER A 847 17.63 6.14 -32.25
CA SER A 847 17.53 4.80 -32.84
C SER A 847 18.76 4.36 -33.65
N THR A 848 19.82 5.17 -33.73
CA THR A 848 21.10 4.77 -34.36
C THR A 848 21.90 3.79 -33.49
N TYR A 849 21.64 3.80 -32.18
CA TYR A 849 22.35 2.96 -31.20
C TYR A 849 21.56 1.71 -30.86
N THR A 850 22.16 0.81 -30.09
CA THR A 850 21.57 -0.47 -29.75
C THR A 850 21.07 -0.53 -28.31
N CYS A 851 19.83 -0.95 -28.15
CA CYS A 851 19.16 -1.30 -26.91
C CYS A 851 19.20 -2.82 -26.75
N ARG A 852 19.91 -3.33 -25.73
CA ARG A 852 19.93 -4.77 -25.44
C ARG A 852 19.39 -5.07 -24.05
N SER A 853 18.43 -5.97 -23.99
CA SER A 853 17.92 -6.53 -22.75
C SER A 853 18.21 -8.03 -22.68
N LEU A 854 18.94 -8.42 -21.64
CA LEU A 854 19.49 -9.76 -21.48
C LEU A 854 19.04 -10.38 -20.15
N GLY A 855 18.49 -11.59 -20.18
CA GLY A 855 18.05 -12.30 -18.98
C GLY A 855 19.25 -12.79 -18.15
N LEU A 856 19.89 -13.86 -18.59
CA LEU A 856 21.11 -14.45 -18.03
C LEU A 856 22.22 -14.43 -19.08
N ALA A 857 23.32 -13.78 -18.76
CA ALA A 857 24.49 -13.63 -19.62
C ALA A 857 25.74 -14.22 -18.95
N LEU A 858 26.43 -15.10 -19.65
CA LEU A 858 27.64 -15.79 -19.20
C LEU A 858 28.79 -15.45 -20.15
N ASN A 859 29.69 -14.57 -19.73
CA ASN A 859 30.85 -14.17 -20.51
C ASN A 859 32.10 -14.97 -20.11
N GLN A 860 32.83 -15.49 -21.11
CA GLN A 860 34.05 -16.28 -20.91
C GLN A 860 33.83 -17.45 -19.92
N ASN A 861 32.75 -18.20 -20.12
CA ASN A 861 32.40 -19.33 -19.25
C ASN A 861 33.24 -20.56 -19.60
N THR A 862 34.38 -20.79 -18.96
CA THR A 862 35.29 -21.88 -19.33
C THR A 862 35.06 -23.18 -18.54
N PHE A 863 34.09 -23.20 -17.62
CA PHE A 863 33.80 -24.33 -16.73
C PHE A 863 32.32 -24.74 -16.74
N ALA A 864 32.05 -25.93 -16.21
CA ALA A 864 30.72 -26.51 -16.11
C ALA A 864 29.76 -25.63 -15.29
N THR A 865 28.82 -24.99 -15.98
CA THR A 865 27.73 -24.20 -15.37
C THR A 865 26.40 -24.93 -15.49
N ASN A 866 25.75 -25.11 -14.36
CA ASN A 866 24.48 -25.81 -14.21
C ASN A 866 23.33 -24.79 -14.16
N ILE A 867 22.45 -24.83 -15.16
CA ILE A 867 21.33 -23.88 -15.32
C ILE A 867 20.04 -24.69 -15.39
N PHE A 868 19.34 -24.83 -14.26
CA PHE A 868 18.14 -25.66 -14.18
C PHE A 868 16.96 -24.97 -13.52
N TYR A 869 15.74 -25.26 -13.95
CA TYR A 869 14.53 -24.78 -13.26
C TYR A 869 14.47 -23.26 -13.12
N ASN A 870 15.03 -22.50 -14.06
CA ASN A 870 14.91 -21.05 -14.06
C ASN A 870 13.79 -20.63 -15.00
N THR A 871 13.09 -19.56 -14.64
CA THR A 871 12.23 -18.82 -15.56
C THR A 871 12.99 -17.58 -15.97
N ILE A 872 13.57 -17.60 -17.17
CA ILE A 872 14.45 -16.55 -17.68
C ILE A 872 13.75 -15.81 -18.80
N TYR A 873 13.57 -14.53 -18.55
CA TYR A 873 12.91 -13.59 -19.41
C TYR A 873 13.92 -12.54 -19.86
N SER A 874 13.97 -12.27 -21.16
CA SER A 874 14.94 -11.35 -21.73
C SER A 874 14.72 -9.89 -21.36
N GLY A 875 13.50 -9.50 -20.97
CA GLY A 875 13.16 -8.08 -20.77
C GLY A 875 12.58 -7.41 -22.02
N VAL A 876 12.34 -6.11 -21.90
CA VAL A 876 11.82 -5.23 -22.96
C VAL A 876 13.00 -4.50 -23.60
N ALA A 877 13.12 -4.63 -24.92
CA ALA A 877 14.12 -3.94 -25.74
C ALA A 877 13.54 -3.56 -27.09
N GLU A 878 14.06 -2.49 -27.68
CA GLU A 878 13.75 -2.08 -29.06
C GLU A 878 14.52 -2.93 -30.08
N ASP A 879 15.79 -3.27 -29.80
CA ASP A 879 16.64 -3.96 -30.77
C ASP A 879 16.88 -5.44 -30.43
N ILE A 880 17.51 -5.75 -29.30
CA ILE A 880 18.00 -7.11 -29.02
C ILE A 880 17.44 -7.61 -27.69
N SER A 881 16.77 -8.75 -27.75
CA SER A 881 16.16 -9.40 -26.60
C SER A 881 16.56 -10.87 -26.53
N ILE A 882 17.33 -11.25 -25.50
CA ILE A 882 17.90 -12.60 -25.36
C ILE A 882 17.80 -13.07 -23.89
N PRO A 883 17.09 -14.16 -23.58
CA PRO A 883 16.96 -14.65 -22.22
C PRO A 883 18.22 -15.38 -21.78
N LEU A 884 18.87 -16.18 -22.63
CA LEU A 884 20.13 -16.85 -22.30
C LEU A 884 21.22 -16.55 -23.33
N TYR A 885 22.33 -15.97 -22.89
CA TYR A 885 23.44 -15.58 -23.76
C TYR A 885 24.78 -16.07 -23.23
N PHE A 886 25.52 -16.84 -24.02
CA PHE A 886 26.92 -17.17 -23.82
C PHE A 886 27.81 -16.23 -24.66
N LEU A 887 28.42 -15.27 -23.98
CA LEU A 887 29.25 -14.23 -24.60
C LEU A 887 30.70 -14.71 -24.71
N GLY A 888 31.33 -14.38 -25.83
CA GLY A 888 32.76 -14.64 -26.08
C GLY A 888 33.08 -16.04 -26.59
N THR A 889 34.21 -16.16 -27.29
CA THR A 889 34.57 -17.36 -28.04
C THR A 889 35.07 -18.53 -27.18
N SER A 890 35.43 -18.25 -25.92
CA SER A 890 35.95 -19.21 -24.93
C SER A 890 34.87 -19.82 -24.03
N SER A 891 33.59 -19.46 -24.21
CA SER A 891 32.48 -20.01 -23.43
C SER A 891 32.20 -21.48 -23.83
N GLN A 892 32.41 -22.39 -22.89
CA GLN A 892 32.33 -23.85 -23.00
C GLN A 892 31.54 -24.46 -21.82
N ASN A 893 30.95 -25.64 -22.05
CA ASN A 893 30.31 -26.53 -21.08
C ASN A 893 29.22 -25.91 -20.18
N ALA A 894 28.01 -25.71 -20.71
CA ALA A 894 26.82 -25.46 -19.89
C ALA A 894 25.79 -26.60 -19.98
N ASN A 895 25.18 -26.88 -18.84
CA ASN A 895 24.12 -27.85 -18.69
C ASN A 895 22.79 -27.09 -18.52
N VAL A 896 21.97 -27.03 -19.56
CA VAL A 896 20.75 -26.21 -19.61
C VAL A 896 19.53 -27.13 -19.66
N GLN A 897 18.83 -27.28 -18.54
CA GLN A 897 17.67 -28.18 -18.48
C GLN A 897 16.48 -27.62 -17.69
N ASN A 898 15.26 -27.96 -18.10
CA ASN A 898 14.04 -27.64 -17.36
C ASN A 898 13.84 -26.13 -17.09
N ASN A 899 14.34 -25.27 -17.98
CA ASN A 899 14.13 -23.82 -17.89
C ASN A 899 12.97 -23.37 -18.78
N ILE A 900 12.43 -22.19 -18.48
CA ILE A 900 11.59 -21.42 -19.41
C ILE A 900 12.44 -20.29 -19.95
N LEU A 901 12.57 -20.19 -21.27
CA LEU A 901 13.31 -19.15 -21.98
C LEU A 901 12.32 -18.35 -22.83
N TYR A 902 12.08 -17.10 -22.43
CA TYR A 902 11.03 -16.25 -22.99
C TYR A 902 11.60 -14.94 -23.52
N THR A 903 11.16 -14.53 -24.72
CA THR A 903 11.40 -13.18 -25.26
C THR A 903 10.09 -12.42 -25.50
N GLU A 904 10.12 -11.08 -25.31
CA GLU A 904 8.99 -10.22 -25.71
C GLU A 904 8.96 -10.00 -27.22
N VAL A 905 7.75 -9.78 -27.75
CA VAL A 905 7.50 -9.58 -29.19
C VAL A 905 8.00 -8.23 -29.74
N GLY A 906 8.47 -7.32 -28.88
CA GLY A 906 8.81 -5.94 -29.25
C GLY A 906 10.19 -5.71 -29.89
N ALA A 907 11.15 -6.63 -29.73
CA ALA A 907 12.52 -6.45 -30.21
C ALA A 907 12.70 -6.93 -31.66
N SER A 908 13.52 -6.21 -32.44
CA SER A 908 13.84 -6.57 -33.83
C SER A 908 14.61 -7.90 -33.96
N THR A 909 15.52 -8.17 -33.02
CA THR A 909 16.31 -9.40 -32.92
C THR A 909 15.96 -10.15 -31.65
N ARG A 910 15.45 -11.37 -31.80
CA ARG A 910 15.00 -12.23 -30.70
C ARG A 910 15.58 -13.62 -30.84
N HIS A 911 16.36 -14.03 -29.84
CA HIS A 911 16.91 -15.38 -29.74
C HIS A 911 16.59 -15.92 -28.36
N CYS A 912 16.12 -17.17 -28.23
CA CYS A 912 15.96 -17.74 -26.89
C CYS A 912 17.30 -18.15 -26.27
N LEU A 913 18.25 -18.60 -27.10
CA LEU A 913 19.64 -18.85 -26.71
C LEU A 913 20.57 -18.32 -27.79
N LEU A 914 21.52 -17.47 -27.41
CA LEU A 914 22.63 -17.04 -28.28
C LEU A 914 23.96 -17.54 -27.71
N HIS A 915 24.85 -18.00 -28.58
CA HIS A 915 26.17 -18.47 -28.21
C HIS A 915 27.23 -18.02 -29.23
N ASP A 916 28.24 -17.25 -28.79
CA ASP A 916 29.24 -16.65 -29.70
C ASP A 916 30.50 -17.54 -29.97
N GLY A 917 30.63 -18.69 -29.30
CA GLY A 917 31.77 -19.64 -29.41
C GLY A 917 31.99 -20.39 -30.73
N LEU A 918 33.20 -20.97 -30.91
CA LEU A 918 33.65 -21.66 -32.14
C LEU A 918 32.91 -23.01 -32.37
N THR A 919 32.17 -23.11 -33.49
CA THR A 919 31.47 -24.28 -34.10
C THR A 919 30.51 -25.10 -33.23
N GLU A 920 29.54 -25.76 -33.87
CA GLU A 920 28.40 -26.44 -33.25
C GLU A 920 28.76 -27.59 -32.29
N ALA A 921 27.89 -27.79 -31.30
CA ALA A 921 27.72 -29.00 -30.49
C ALA A 921 28.79 -29.38 -29.43
N THR A 922 29.98 -28.79 -29.38
CA THR A 922 30.98 -29.19 -28.36
C THR A 922 30.88 -28.45 -27.01
N ASN A 923 30.06 -27.39 -26.91
CA ASN A 923 30.10 -26.44 -25.78
C ASN A 923 28.85 -26.45 -24.88
N LEU A 924 27.74 -27.10 -25.26
CA LEU A 924 26.67 -27.44 -24.31
C LEU A 924 26.80 -28.91 -23.96
N THR A 925 26.78 -29.25 -22.67
CA THR A 925 26.79 -30.66 -22.24
C THR A 925 25.39 -31.27 -22.26
N SER A 926 24.35 -30.43 -22.21
CA SER A 926 22.94 -30.83 -22.28
C SER A 926 22.07 -29.62 -22.62
N LEU A 927 21.08 -29.82 -23.49
CA LEU A 927 19.99 -28.86 -23.74
C LEU A 927 18.67 -29.63 -23.69
N LYS A 928 18.17 -29.93 -22.50
CA LYS A 928 17.06 -30.90 -22.34
C LYS A 928 15.87 -30.33 -21.61
N GLY A 929 14.67 -30.59 -22.10
CA GLY A 929 13.48 -30.27 -21.33
C GLY A 929 13.26 -28.77 -21.13
N ASN A 930 13.66 -27.91 -22.05
CA ASN A 930 13.42 -26.47 -21.92
C ASN A 930 12.16 -26.05 -22.66
N VAL A 931 11.47 -25.05 -22.14
CA VAL A 931 10.35 -24.38 -22.80
C VAL A 931 10.86 -23.12 -23.48
N PHE A 932 10.70 -23.05 -24.79
CA PHE A 932 11.04 -21.89 -25.61
C PHE A 932 9.79 -21.13 -26.02
N TYR A 933 9.82 -19.79 -25.96
CA TYR A 933 8.72 -18.99 -26.47
C TYR A 933 9.12 -17.56 -26.86
N GLY A 934 8.37 -16.99 -27.82
CA GLY A 934 8.48 -15.59 -28.24
C GLY A 934 9.67 -15.29 -29.14
N CYS A 935 10.55 -16.25 -29.40
CA CYS A 935 11.75 -16.09 -30.22
C CYS A 935 11.55 -16.76 -31.60
N PRO A 936 11.81 -16.05 -32.72
CA PRO A 936 11.84 -16.65 -34.05
C PRO A 936 13.04 -17.60 -34.24
N THR A 937 14.12 -17.36 -33.50
CA THR A 937 15.28 -18.25 -33.47
C THR A 937 15.40 -18.83 -32.07
N LEU A 938 15.36 -20.15 -31.96
CA LEU A 938 15.42 -20.85 -30.69
C LEU A 938 16.86 -20.85 -30.17
N VAL A 939 17.80 -21.26 -31.02
CA VAL A 939 19.22 -21.33 -30.70
C VAL A 939 20.03 -20.75 -31.85
N LYS A 940 20.92 -19.80 -31.53
CA LYS A 940 21.84 -19.19 -32.49
C LYS A 940 23.29 -19.47 -32.10
N TYR A 941 24.02 -20.09 -33.02
CA TYR A 941 25.49 -20.23 -33.00
C TYR A 941 26.10 -19.36 -34.12
N PRO A 942 27.44 -19.17 -34.18
CA PRO A 942 28.04 -18.31 -35.21
C PRO A 942 27.79 -18.80 -36.63
N SER A 943 27.86 -20.11 -36.87
CA SER A 943 27.70 -20.71 -38.20
C SER A 943 26.32 -21.30 -38.48
N THR A 944 25.47 -21.45 -37.47
CA THR A 944 24.19 -22.17 -37.59
C THR A 944 23.08 -21.55 -36.75
N THR A 945 21.85 -21.85 -37.15
CA THR A 945 20.65 -21.24 -36.58
C THR A 945 19.57 -22.31 -36.52
N ALA A 946 19.06 -22.61 -35.34
CA ALA A 946 17.93 -23.50 -35.18
C ALA A 946 16.67 -22.72 -34.79
N ASP A 947 15.62 -22.94 -35.56
CA ASP A 947 14.36 -22.22 -35.52
C ASP A 947 13.16 -23.14 -35.24
N ASN A 948 13.37 -24.46 -35.20
CA ASN A 948 12.31 -25.46 -35.04
C ASN A 948 12.61 -26.52 -33.98
N ILE A 949 11.54 -27.16 -33.48
CA ILE A 949 11.61 -28.33 -32.59
C ILE A 949 10.97 -29.54 -33.27
N CYS A 950 11.77 -30.59 -33.47
CA CYS A 950 11.37 -31.85 -34.09
C CYS A 950 10.83 -32.87 -33.06
N SER A 951 10.27 -33.97 -33.57
CA SER A 951 9.79 -35.09 -32.75
C SER A 951 10.83 -35.52 -31.72
N GLY A 952 10.39 -35.72 -30.47
CA GLY A 952 11.29 -36.04 -29.34
C GLY A 952 11.97 -34.82 -28.70
N GLY A 953 11.63 -33.60 -29.13
CA GLY A 953 12.12 -32.34 -28.53
C GLY A 953 13.54 -31.97 -28.97
N VAL A 954 13.93 -32.38 -30.18
CA VAL A 954 15.24 -32.09 -30.79
C VAL A 954 15.18 -30.73 -31.48
N VAL A 955 16.12 -29.84 -31.17
CA VAL A 955 16.20 -28.51 -31.80
C VAL A 955 16.95 -28.64 -33.14
N SER A 956 16.38 -28.11 -34.22
CA SER A 956 16.88 -28.26 -35.59
C SER A 956 16.80 -26.97 -36.38
N ASP A 957 17.66 -26.85 -37.40
CA ASP A 957 17.43 -25.94 -38.51
C ASP A 957 16.40 -26.54 -39.49
N GLY A 958 15.47 -25.73 -39.99
CA GLY A 958 14.54 -26.13 -41.05
C GLY A 958 13.65 -27.36 -40.78
N ALA A 959 13.22 -28.04 -41.85
CA ALA A 959 12.27 -29.15 -41.79
C ALA A 959 12.91 -30.49 -41.40
N CYS A 960 13.21 -30.70 -40.11
CA CYS A 960 13.53 -31.98 -39.44
C CYS A 960 14.34 -33.05 -40.21
N GLY A 961 15.19 -32.67 -41.16
CA GLY A 961 15.70 -33.56 -42.20
C GLY A 961 17.22 -33.54 -42.39
N THR A 962 17.90 -32.43 -42.09
CA THR A 962 19.37 -32.32 -42.17
C THR A 962 19.85 -31.17 -41.30
N SER A 963 20.67 -31.48 -40.29
CA SER A 963 21.36 -30.56 -39.34
C SER A 963 20.63 -30.24 -38.01
N SER A 964 20.29 -31.29 -37.25
CA SER A 964 19.94 -31.14 -35.83
C SER A 964 21.15 -30.70 -34.99
N ILE A 965 20.95 -29.83 -33.99
CA ILE A 965 21.96 -29.54 -32.95
C ILE A 965 22.11 -30.79 -32.05
N SER A 966 22.86 -31.79 -32.55
CA SER A 966 23.39 -33.03 -31.95
C SER A 966 22.55 -33.81 -30.89
N THR A 967 23.09 -34.91 -30.36
CA THR A 967 22.44 -35.86 -29.44
C THR A 967 22.14 -35.31 -28.03
N ILE A 968 22.53 -34.07 -27.73
CA ILE A 968 22.37 -33.44 -26.42
C ILE A 968 21.05 -32.69 -26.25
N SER A 969 20.28 -32.51 -27.33
CA SER A 969 19.02 -31.77 -27.36
C SER A 969 17.81 -32.72 -27.39
N THR A 970 17.08 -32.88 -26.28
CA THR A 970 15.85 -33.69 -26.23
C THR A 970 14.80 -33.11 -25.29
N LEU A 971 13.54 -33.51 -25.45
CA LEU A 971 12.41 -33.12 -24.58
C LEU A 971 12.12 -31.61 -24.52
N ASN A 972 12.73 -30.78 -25.37
CA ASN A 972 12.40 -29.36 -25.45
C ASN A 972 11.04 -29.15 -26.12
N VAL A 973 10.36 -28.06 -25.77
CA VAL A 973 9.05 -27.70 -26.32
C VAL A 973 8.98 -26.22 -26.68
N TYR A 974 8.20 -25.90 -27.71
CA TYR A 974 7.91 -24.52 -28.11
C TYR A 974 6.45 -24.25 -27.79
N VAL A 975 6.19 -23.56 -26.70
CA VAL A 975 4.82 -23.34 -26.21
C VAL A 975 4.76 -22.07 -25.39
N ASP A 976 3.69 -21.30 -25.55
CA ASP A 976 3.40 -20.19 -24.65
C ASP A 976 3.08 -20.74 -23.26
N PRO A 977 3.89 -20.48 -22.22
CA PRO A 977 3.59 -20.96 -20.88
C PRO A 977 2.34 -20.28 -20.29
N ARG A 978 1.82 -19.20 -20.90
CA ARG A 978 0.61 -18.46 -20.50
C ARG A 978 0.61 -18.12 -19.00
N GLN A 979 1.78 -17.72 -18.50
CA GLN A 979 1.94 -17.30 -17.12
C GLN A 979 1.28 -15.95 -16.90
N SER A 980 0.46 -15.85 -15.85
CA SER A 980 -0.05 -14.59 -15.35
C SER A 980 1.11 -13.73 -14.84
N VAL A 981 1.03 -12.41 -15.06
CA VAL A 981 2.05 -11.46 -14.62
C VAL A 981 1.46 -10.52 -13.58
N THR A 982 2.08 -10.46 -12.42
CA THR A 982 1.81 -9.45 -11.39
C THR A 982 3.03 -8.57 -11.21
N THR A 983 2.86 -7.25 -11.22
CA THR A 983 3.96 -6.30 -11.01
C THR A 983 4.00 -5.85 -9.55
N THR A 984 5.17 -5.84 -8.92
CA THR A 984 5.34 -5.30 -7.56
C THR A 984 5.76 -3.85 -7.54
N THR A 985 5.90 -3.29 -6.32
CA THR A 985 6.71 -2.11 -6.04
C THR A 985 8.05 -2.24 -6.78
N TYR A 986 8.43 -1.22 -7.55
CA TYR A 986 9.58 -1.20 -8.48
C TYR A 986 9.42 -1.91 -9.84
N SER A 987 8.18 -2.21 -10.27
CA SER A 987 7.87 -2.74 -11.60
C SER A 987 8.49 -4.12 -11.92
N MET A 988 8.91 -4.88 -10.90
CA MET A 988 9.37 -6.24 -11.09
C MET A 988 8.20 -7.14 -11.50
N LYS A 989 8.39 -7.96 -12.54
CA LYS A 989 7.36 -8.85 -13.09
C LYS A 989 7.44 -10.22 -12.42
N PHE A 990 6.52 -10.52 -11.52
CA PHE A 990 6.33 -11.88 -11.01
C PHE A 990 5.44 -12.65 -11.98
N ARG A 991 5.95 -13.77 -12.49
CA ARG A 991 5.19 -14.68 -13.35
C ARG A 991 4.76 -15.88 -12.55
N ASN A 992 3.49 -16.24 -12.66
CA ASN A 992 2.96 -17.47 -12.07
C ASN A 992 2.09 -18.23 -13.08
N TYR A 993 2.08 -19.55 -12.97
CA TYR A 993 1.16 -20.37 -13.75
C TYR A 993 -0.30 -19.99 -13.41
N SER A 994 -1.17 -20.12 -14.41
CA SER A 994 -2.59 -19.83 -14.29
C SER A 994 -3.41 -21.03 -14.75
N SER A 995 -4.73 -20.99 -14.56
CA SER A 995 -5.65 -22.00 -15.11
C SER A 995 -5.60 -22.09 -16.65
N SER A 996 -5.07 -21.07 -17.32
CA SER A 996 -4.88 -21.07 -18.78
C SER A 996 -3.53 -21.64 -19.24
N SER A 997 -2.61 -21.91 -18.31
CA SER A 997 -1.28 -22.42 -18.63
C SER A 997 -1.35 -23.86 -19.15
N PRO A 998 -0.63 -24.22 -20.24
CA PRO A 998 -0.68 -25.55 -20.84
C PRO A 998 0.13 -26.57 -20.01
N CYS A 999 -0.42 -26.93 -18.86
CA CYS A 999 0.22 -27.73 -17.82
C CYS A 999 0.80 -29.05 -18.35
N THR A 1000 0.08 -29.76 -19.22
CA THR A 1000 0.55 -31.00 -19.86
C THR A 1000 1.76 -30.80 -20.78
N ALA A 1001 1.82 -29.70 -21.52
CA ALA A 1001 2.92 -29.41 -22.44
C ALA A 1001 4.17 -28.88 -21.72
N THR A 1002 3.98 -28.18 -20.60
CA THR A 1002 5.07 -27.61 -19.79
C THR A 1002 5.55 -28.54 -18.66
N ARG A 1003 4.97 -29.74 -18.54
CA ARG A 1003 5.46 -30.79 -17.62
C ARG A 1003 6.47 -31.68 -18.32
N ILE A 1004 7.66 -31.76 -17.74
CA ILE A 1004 8.84 -32.36 -18.36
C ILE A 1004 9.36 -33.43 -17.40
N LEU A 1005 9.85 -34.54 -17.95
CA LEU A 1005 10.32 -35.65 -17.14
C LEU A 1005 11.46 -35.20 -16.21
N ASN A 1006 11.34 -35.51 -14.92
CA ASN A 1006 12.36 -35.16 -13.94
C ASN A 1006 13.60 -36.07 -14.08
N THR A 1007 14.61 -35.60 -14.80
CA THR A 1007 15.88 -36.29 -15.00
C THR A 1007 16.98 -35.84 -14.03
N LEU A 1008 16.74 -34.82 -13.21
CA LEU A 1008 17.77 -34.18 -12.37
C LEU A 1008 17.65 -34.52 -10.87
N GLY A 1009 16.48 -34.95 -10.39
CA GLY A 1009 16.26 -35.40 -9.00
C GLY A 1009 16.43 -34.34 -7.89
N SER A 1010 16.83 -33.11 -8.24
CA SER A 1010 17.08 -31.97 -7.34
C SER A 1010 16.89 -30.67 -8.13
N PRO A 1011 16.43 -29.56 -7.51
CA PRO A 1011 16.03 -29.42 -6.10
C PRO A 1011 14.64 -30.00 -5.81
N ALA A 1012 14.42 -30.43 -4.56
CA ALA A 1012 13.16 -31.02 -4.11
C ALA A 1012 12.01 -30.01 -3.97
N TYR A 1013 12.33 -28.71 -4.02
CA TYR A 1013 11.37 -27.62 -3.85
C TYR A 1013 11.56 -26.55 -4.92
N ASP A 1014 10.49 -25.82 -5.21
CA ASP A 1014 10.48 -24.66 -6.10
C ASP A 1014 10.82 -23.35 -5.36
N ILE A 1015 10.74 -22.21 -6.06
CA ILE A 1015 11.03 -20.88 -5.52
C ILE A 1015 10.12 -20.45 -4.35
N PHE A 1016 8.93 -21.02 -4.24
CA PHE A 1016 7.99 -20.76 -3.14
C PHE A 1016 8.03 -21.86 -2.07
N ASN A 1017 9.04 -22.73 -2.13
CA ASN A 1017 9.23 -23.87 -1.24
C ASN A 1017 8.09 -24.92 -1.36
N ALA A 1018 7.41 -25.00 -2.50
CA ALA A 1018 6.47 -26.07 -2.83
C ALA A 1018 7.24 -27.31 -3.32
N ALA A 1019 6.80 -28.50 -2.92
CA ALA A 1019 7.50 -29.74 -3.23
C ALA A 1019 7.38 -30.10 -4.72
N ARG A 1020 8.50 -30.43 -5.35
CA ARG A 1020 8.53 -30.95 -6.72
C ARG A 1020 8.18 -32.45 -6.74
N PRO A 1021 7.29 -32.90 -7.63
CA PRO A 1021 6.99 -34.33 -7.79
C PRO A 1021 8.23 -35.19 -8.10
N GLY A 1022 8.26 -36.42 -7.58
CA GLY A 1022 9.36 -37.38 -7.78
C GLY A 1022 9.50 -37.90 -9.23
N SER A 1023 10.51 -38.75 -9.48
CA SER A 1023 11.02 -39.16 -10.80
C SER A 1023 10.04 -39.87 -11.77
N VAL A 1024 8.79 -40.14 -11.36
CA VAL A 1024 7.78 -40.87 -12.13
C VAL A 1024 6.63 -40.00 -12.67
N THR A 1025 6.51 -38.75 -12.24
CA THR A 1025 5.50 -37.79 -12.70
C THR A 1025 6.20 -36.53 -13.20
N GLY A 1026 5.95 -36.11 -14.45
CA GLY A 1026 6.59 -34.92 -15.02
C GLY A 1026 6.46 -33.69 -14.12
N ILE A 1027 7.53 -32.90 -14.02
CA ILE A 1027 7.65 -31.69 -13.19
C ILE A 1027 7.50 -30.45 -14.05
N SER A 1028 7.07 -29.35 -13.44
CA SER A 1028 6.84 -28.10 -14.17
C SER A 1028 8.18 -27.50 -14.60
N ALA A 1029 8.25 -27.06 -15.86
CA ALA A 1029 9.41 -26.30 -16.32
C ALA A 1029 9.53 -24.97 -15.55
N GLY A 1030 10.76 -24.49 -15.36
CA GLY A 1030 11.04 -23.20 -14.72
C GLY A 1030 11.00 -23.23 -13.19
N ALA A 1031 10.90 -22.03 -12.61
CA ALA A 1031 11.17 -21.79 -11.18
C ALA A 1031 10.05 -22.18 -10.23
N ILE A 1032 8.84 -22.42 -10.75
CA ILE A 1032 7.63 -22.68 -9.97
C ILE A 1032 7.04 -24.03 -10.36
N GLU A 1033 6.45 -24.74 -9.41
CA GLU A 1033 5.60 -25.90 -9.67
C GLU A 1033 4.12 -25.52 -9.81
N TYR A 1034 3.39 -26.22 -10.68
CA TYR A 1034 1.93 -26.12 -10.73
C TYR A 1034 1.32 -26.51 -9.37
N ASP A 1035 0.45 -25.65 -8.84
CA ASP A 1035 -0.23 -25.79 -7.55
C ASP A 1035 -1.53 -26.64 -7.59
N GLY A 1036 -1.84 -27.27 -8.74
CA GLY A 1036 -3.07 -28.05 -8.95
C GLY A 1036 -2.94 -29.23 -9.91
N THR A 1037 -4.07 -29.91 -10.17
CA THR A 1037 -4.17 -30.95 -11.20
C THR A 1037 -4.15 -30.29 -12.58
N CYS A 1038 -3.22 -30.68 -13.47
CA CYS A 1038 -3.33 -30.34 -14.89
C CYS A 1038 -4.69 -30.82 -15.39
N GLN A 1039 -5.55 -29.89 -15.83
CA GLN A 1039 -6.80 -30.26 -16.52
C GLN A 1039 -6.53 -30.78 -17.93
#